data_AF-A0AAN4PBH6-F1
#
_entry.id   AF-A0AAN4PBH6-F1
#
_cell.length_a   1.000
_cell.length_b   1.000
_cell.length_c   1.000
_cell.angle_alpha   90.00
_cell.angle_beta   90.00
_cell.angle_gamma   90.00
#
_symmetry.space_group_name_H-M   'P 1'
#
loop_
_entity.id
_entity.type
_entity.pdbx_description
1 polymer ?
#
loop_
_entity_poly.entity_id
_entity_poly.type
_entity_poly.pdbx_seq_one_letter_code
_entity_poly.pdbx_strand_id
1 'polypeptide(L)'
;MSSTGLEQDPTPKDIADREREEKERKAKEEAEQAQLPYKWTQTIRDVDVTIPVPANIKGRDLDVVLTKTKIRVAIKGQEALIEGDLPHPIIVDESSWTLETTSQPPGKEVSVHLDKVNKMEWWAHVVTTAPKIDVSKITPENSSLSDLDGETRAMVEKMMYDQRQKEMGGMTSDEQRKMDILKKFQAEHPETSVSPEAAERTQTKTNPQRSGPSGLLQGQKSLFRVPMYRSSGTGQSNSERSTERAYHARRPHRKSRSGCLTCKRRRVKCDETRPHCLRCQKHGVTCVYTGPECPTNERGVVSVFIEKNPELVSPSSSQYSMYLLEVADKIDELLQLGSKKRHLPDAVRALHHFHHATTPTIANQRTQILLRNQLMQLAFSTPLLMHTIIAVATSHLRHAVPDNTPYKMAEAYHWQQAISQYSKELGCAVGPHNMDALFSTCLLMTVHAFQLEEYNPRKSFVFSDDPQALSWLTLQSGLRHLLGLTKPWLYVSMWWEVFMASQHENQAFEDPPPGREGLHPELADICGIDDTTTEESNPYLAPLRMLSLLLQAERSIKSFSKYTTFMGRLLPSFWAQLAKKDPPALIILSWWLAMLDSCKCWWAETRVRSECAAICMYLENSEDPRILRLLEFPAEVCGYLLGHVQECAEMEVPLIVPYEPVSW
;
A
#
# COMPACT_ATOMS: atom_id res chain seq x y z
N MET A 1 -45.38 -2.31 -42.22
CA MET A 1 -46.46 -2.66 -41.28
C MET A 1 -46.21 -4.07 -40.77
N SER A 2 -45.68 -4.19 -39.54
CA SER A 2 -45.93 -5.31 -38.64
C SER A 2 -45.67 -4.78 -37.22
N SER A 3 -46.72 -4.87 -36.42
CA SER A 3 -46.93 -4.28 -35.11
C SER A 3 -46.01 -4.86 -34.03
N THR A 4 -45.29 -4.00 -33.33
CA THR A 4 -44.72 -4.28 -32.01
C THR A 4 -45.86 -4.41 -31.00
N GLY A 5 -46.05 -5.60 -30.43
CA GLY A 5 -46.91 -5.80 -29.26
C GLY A 5 -46.29 -5.09 -28.06
N LEU A 6 -47.01 -4.10 -27.53
CA LEU A 6 -46.74 -3.49 -26.23
C LEU A 6 -47.21 -4.48 -25.16
N GLU A 7 -46.28 -5.06 -24.40
CA GLU A 7 -46.60 -5.72 -23.13
C GLU A 7 -47.15 -4.65 -22.18
N GLN A 8 -48.37 -4.87 -21.68
CA GLN A 8 -49.02 -4.01 -20.70
C GLN A 8 -48.42 -4.28 -19.31
N ASP A 9 -48.09 -3.22 -18.57
CA ASP A 9 -47.62 -3.34 -17.19
C ASP A 9 -48.67 -4.06 -16.30
N PRO A 10 -48.24 -4.95 -15.39
CA PRO A 10 -49.13 -5.78 -14.58
C PRO A 10 -50.02 -4.92 -13.68
N THR A 11 -51.30 -5.26 -13.59
CA THR A 11 -52.25 -4.49 -12.78
C THR A 11 -52.02 -4.71 -11.28
N PRO A 12 -52.40 -3.77 -10.40
CA PRO A 12 -52.21 -3.89 -8.95
C PRO A 12 -52.83 -5.16 -8.32
N LYS A 13 -53.85 -5.75 -8.96
CA LYS A 13 -54.42 -7.04 -8.56
C LYS A 13 -53.48 -8.21 -8.87
N ASP A 14 -52.83 -8.20 -10.04
CA ASP A 14 -51.86 -9.22 -10.43
C ASP A 14 -50.63 -9.23 -9.51
N ILE A 15 -50.26 -8.06 -8.97
CA ILE A 15 -49.17 -7.92 -7.99
C ILE A 15 -49.59 -8.54 -6.64
N ALA A 16 -50.80 -8.22 -6.15
CA ALA A 16 -51.29 -8.74 -4.88
C ALA A 16 -51.53 -10.27 -4.90
N ASP A 17 -51.98 -10.81 -6.03
CA ASP A 17 -52.17 -12.26 -6.19
C ASP A 17 -50.82 -12.99 -6.24
N ARG A 18 -49.81 -12.43 -6.93
CA ARG A 18 -48.41 -12.94 -6.91
C ARG A 18 -47.79 -12.93 -5.52
N GLU A 19 -48.00 -11.87 -4.74
CA GLU A 19 -47.51 -11.77 -3.36
C GLU A 19 -48.14 -12.82 -2.44
N ARG A 20 -49.43 -13.12 -2.64
CA ARG A 20 -50.14 -14.15 -1.88
C ARG A 20 -49.63 -15.55 -2.20
N GLU A 21 -49.50 -15.88 -3.49
CA GLU A 21 -48.94 -17.16 -3.94
C GLU A 21 -47.49 -17.36 -3.45
N GLU A 22 -46.70 -16.29 -3.43
CA GLU A 22 -45.34 -16.31 -2.91
C GLU A 22 -45.28 -16.56 -1.41
N LYS A 23 -46.19 -15.94 -0.64
CA LYS A 23 -46.30 -16.17 0.81
C LYS A 23 -46.71 -17.61 1.13
N GLU A 24 -47.64 -18.17 0.35
CA GLU A 24 -48.08 -19.57 0.50
C GLU A 24 -46.95 -20.56 0.13
N ARG A 25 -46.16 -20.28 -0.92
CA ARG A 25 -44.98 -21.10 -1.28
C ARG A 25 -43.88 -21.04 -0.22
N LYS A 26 -43.57 -19.84 0.29
CA LYS A 26 -42.57 -19.65 1.36
C LYS A 26 -42.96 -20.39 2.64
N ALA A 27 -44.24 -20.33 3.03
CA ALA A 27 -44.74 -21.07 4.19
C ALA A 27 -44.63 -22.59 4.01
N LYS A 28 -44.79 -23.10 2.77
CA LYS A 28 -44.58 -24.51 2.45
C LYS A 28 -43.10 -24.91 2.54
N GLU A 29 -42.20 -24.09 2.00
CA GLU A 29 -40.74 -24.29 2.09
C GLU A 29 -40.26 -24.28 3.55
N GLU A 30 -40.74 -23.33 4.36
CA GLU A 30 -40.46 -23.27 5.79
C GLU A 30 -40.99 -24.50 6.54
N ALA A 31 -42.17 -25.00 6.18
CA ALA A 31 -42.74 -26.21 6.78
C ALA A 31 -41.97 -27.49 6.39
N GLU A 32 -41.41 -27.57 5.18
CA GLU A 32 -40.56 -28.67 4.73
C GLU A 32 -39.18 -28.62 5.40
N GLN A 33 -38.58 -27.43 5.55
CA GLN A 33 -37.30 -27.26 6.25
C GLN A 33 -37.43 -27.48 7.77
N ALA A 34 -38.57 -27.12 8.38
CA ALA A 34 -38.83 -27.34 9.80
C ALA A 34 -38.99 -28.82 10.19
N GLN A 35 -39.19 -29.73 9.22
CA GLN A 35 -39.24 -31.17 9.45
C GLN A 35 -37.85 -31.83 9.51
N LEU A 36 -36.79 -31.09 9.16
CA LEU A 36 -35.43 -31.61 9.23
C LEU A 36 -34.94 -31.71 10.68
N PRO A 37 -34.13 -32.74 11.01
CA PRO A 37 -33.55 -32.90 12.35
C PRO A 37 -32.43 -31.88 12.65
N TYR A 38 -32.13 -30.99 11.71
CA TYR A 38 -31.11 -29.96 11.79
C TYR A 38 -31.61 -28.65 11.20
N LYS A 39 -31.04 -27.53 11.65
CA LYS A 39 -31.19 -26.21 11.03
C LYS A 39 -29.90 -25.86 10.29
N TRP A 40 -30.01 -25.07 9.25
CA TRP A 40 -28.83 -24.62 8.53
C TRP A 40 -29.03 -23.22 7.97
N THR A 41 -27.91 -22.51 7.87
CA THR A 41 -27.78 -21.20 7.25
C THR A 41 -26.57 -21.23 6.34
N GLN A 42 -26.49 -20.27 5.43
CA GLN A 42 -25.33 -20.16 4.55
C GLN A 42 -25.07 -18.72 4.20
N THR A 43 -23.81 -18.41 3.91
CA THR A 43 -23.43 -17.25 3.14
C THR A 43 -23.03 -17.68 1.73
N ILE A 44 -22.58 -16.74 0.90
CA ILE A 44 -22.00 -17.08 -0.40
C ILE A 44 -20.68 -17.88 -0.26
N ARG A 45 -20.03 -17.83 0.91
CA ARG A 45 -18.71 -18.45 1.16
C ARG A 45 -18.79 -19.76 1.95
N ASP A 46 -19.74 -19.90 2.86
CA ASP A 46 -19.80 -21.00 3.83
C ASP A 46 -21.23 -21.49 4.08
N VAL A 47 -21.35 -22.60 4.80
CA VAL A 47 -22.60 -23.21 5.27
C VAL A 47 -22.45 -23.59 6.74
N ASP A 48 -23.36 -23.14 7.58
CA ASP A 48 -23.44 -23.50 9.00
C ASP A 48 -24.63 -24.43 9.23
N VAL A 49 -24.40 -25.53 9.93
CA VAL A 49 -25.43 -26.54 10.28
C VAL A 49 -25.49 -26.68 11.78
N THR A 50 -26.66 -26.45 12.37
CA THR A 50 -26.91 -26.53 13.82
C THR A 50 -27.85 -27.68 14.13
N ILE A 51 -27.41 -28.59 15.01
CA ILE A 51 -28.14 -29.81 15.37
C ILE A 51 -28.38 -29.85 16.88
N PRO A 52 -29.63 -29.78 17.36
CA PRO A 52 -29.91 -29.88 18.79
C PRO A 52 -29.66 -31.31 19.29
N VAL A 53 -28.91 -31.44 20.39
CA VAL A 53 -28.60 -32.72 21.04
C VAL A 53 -28.89 -32.69 22.55
N PRO A 54 -29.18 -33.85 23.19
CA PRO A 54 -29.43 -33.90 24.63
C PRO A 54 -28.25 -33.39 25.47
N ALA A 55 -28.54 -32.72 26.59
CA ALA A 55 -27.53 -32.05 27.43
C ALA A 55 -26.45 -32.98 28.04
N ASN A 56 -26.73 -34.29 28.12
CA ASN A 56 -25.82 -35.30 28.67
C ASN A 56 -24.72 -35.76 27.68
N ILE A 57 -24.80 -35.38 26.40
CA ILE A 57 -23.83 -35.76 25.37
C ILE A 57 -22.51 -34.98 25.54
N LYS A 58 -21.37 -35.66 25.40
CA LYS A 58 -20.03 -35.05 25.35
C LYS A 58 -19.42 -35.26 23.97
N GLY A 59 -18.43 -34.46 23.59
CA GLY A 59 -17.80 -34.55 22.26
C GLY A 59 -17.26 -35.95 21.89
N ARG A 60 -16.85 -36.75 22.88
CA ARG A 60 -16.41 -38.14 22.66
C ARG A 60 -17.52 -39.11 22.22
N ASP A 61 -18.77 -38.76 22.50
CA ASP A 61 -19.96 -39.55 22.21
C ASP A 61 -20.53 -39.22 20.81
N LEU A 62 -19.95 -38.25 20.11
CA LEU A 62 -20.28 -37.86 18.74
C LEU A 62 -19.34 -38.54 17.73
N ASP A 63 -19.88 -38.85 16.56
CA ASP A 63 -19.18 -39.32 15.37
C ASP A 63 -19.43 -38.31 14.24
N VAL A 64 -18.47 -37.39 14.05
CA VAL A 64 -18.52 -36.33 13.03
C VAL A 64 -17.45 -36.62 11.99
N VAL A 65 -17.88 -36.93 10.76
CA VAL A 65 -16.99 -37.20 9.63
C VAL A 65 -17.29 -36.20 8.52
N LEU A 66 -16.33 -35.31 8.29
CA LEU A 66 -16.34 -34.35 7.19
C LEU A 66 -15.34 -34.80 6.14
N THR A 67 -15.79 -34.97 4.91
CA THR A 67 -14.92 -35.23 3.75
C THR A 67 -15.23 -34.22 2.67
N LYS A 68 -14.38 -34.13 1.64
CA LYS A 68 -14.51 -33.15 0.56
C LYS A 68 -15.92 -33.11 -0.06
N THR A 69 -16.63 -34.22 -0.10
CA THR A 69 -17.95 -34.32 -0.74
C THR A 69 -19.03 -34.97 0.15
N LYS A 70 -18.75 -35.27 1.42
CA LYS A 70 -19.71 -35.95 2.30
C LYS A 70 -19.68 -35.40 3.71
N ILE A 71 -20.85 -35.36 4.34
CA ILE A 71 -21.04 -35.01 5.74
C ILE A 71 -21.74 -36.17 6.47
N ARG A 72 -21.24 -36.48 7.66
CA ARG A 72 -21.90 -37.39 8.59
C ARG A 72 -21.79 -36.85 10.01
N VAL A 73 -22.91 -36.69 10.69
CA VAL A 73 -22.98 -36.36 12.12
C VAL A 73 -23.93 -37.34 12.79
N ALA A 74 -23.41 -38.13 13.72
CA ALA A 74 -24.19 -39.12 14.47
C ALA A 74 -23.79 -39.11 15.95
N ILE A 75 -24.73 -39.53 16.80
CA ILE A 75 -24.41 -39.91 18.19
C ILE A 75 -24.01 -41.40 18.15
N LYS A 76 -22.89 -41.76 18.76
CA LYS A 76 -22.37 -43.14 18.74
C LYS A 76 -23.42 -44.11 19.29
N GLY A 77 -23.86 -45.04 18.44
CA GLY A 77 -24.89 -46.04 18.78
C GLY A 77 -26.33 -45.61 18.48
N GLN A 78 -26.55 -44.46 17.85
CA GLN A 78 -27.85 -44.01 17.35
C GLN A 78 -27.82 -43.84 15.82
N GLU A 79 -28.99 -43.63 15.21
CA GLU A 79 -29.13 -43.28 13.80
C GLU A 79 -28.47 -41.92 13.51
N ALA A 80 -27.91 -41.75 12.31
CA ALA A 80 -27.22 -40.52 11.94
C ALA A 80 -28.21 -39.35 11.85
N LEU A 81 -27.85 -38.21 12.47
CA LEU A 81 -28.67 -37.00 12.49
C LEU A 81 -28.61 -36.27 11.13
N ILE A 82 -27.46 -36.35 10.47
CA ILE A 82 -27.28 -35.95 9.07
C ILE A 82 -26.25 -36.89 8.44
N GLU A 83 -26.58 -37.48 7.30
CA GLU A 83 -25.68 -38.32 6.51
C GLU A 83 -26.01 -38.17 5.02
N GLY A 84 -25.03 -37.77 4.22
CA GLY A 84 -25.25 -37.62 2.78
C GLY A 84 -24.08 -37.01 2.02
N ASP A 85 -24.22 -37.01 0.69
CA ASP A 85 -23.30 -36.34 -0.21
C ASP A 85 -23.65 -34.84 -0.28
N LEU A 86 -22.63 -33.99 -0.12
CA LEU A 86 -22.71 -32.55 -0.28
C LEU A 86 -22.89 -32.21 -1.77
N PRO A 87 -23.68 -31.19 -2.13
CA PRO A 87 -23.89 -30.82 -3.53
C PRO A 87 -22.61 -30.33 -4.22
N HIS A 88 -21.72 -29.69 -3.47
CA HIS A 88 -20.45 -29.12 -3.95
C HIS A 88 -19.32 -29.43 -2.97
N PRO A 89 -18.05 -29.43 -3.42
CA PRO A 89 -16.94 -29.76 -2.56
C PRO A 89 -16.63 -28.68 -1.51
N ILE A 90 -16.21 -29.12 -0.32
CA ILE A 90 -15.79 -28.26 0.80
C ILE A 90 -14.29 -28.32 1.05
N ILE A 91 -13.74 -27.28 1.70
CA ILE A 91 -12.37 -27.24 2.19
C ILE A 91 -12.36 -27.88 3.58
N VAL A 92 -12.00 -29.17 3.62
CA VAL A 92 -12.07 -29.98 4.86
C VAL A 92 -11.20 -29.40 5.98
N ASP A 93 -10.02 -28.85 5.65
CA ASP A 93 -9.10 -28.29 6.65
C ASP A 93 -9.58 -26.96 7.24
N GLU A 94 -10.48 -26.24 6.55
CA GLU A 94 -11.10 -24.98 7.01
C GLU A 94 -12.51 -25.22 7.61
N SER A 95 -13.06 -26.42 7.42
CA SER A 95 -14.36 -26.81 7.98
C SER A 95 -14.18 -27.36 9.39
N SER A 96 -15.04 -26.96 10.32
CA SER A 96 -14.90 -27.32 11.74
C SER A 96 -16.25 -27.68 12.37
N TRP A 97 -16.21 -28.29 13.54
CA TRP A 97 -17.42 -28.54 14.32
C TRP A 97 -17.17 -28.26 15.81
N THR A 98 -18.19 -27.76 16.49
CA THR A 98 -18.18 -27.44 17.92
C THR A 98 -19.42 -28.03 18.59
N LEU A 99 -19.33 -28.20 19.92
CA LEU A 99 -20.45 -28.61 20.76
C LEU A 99 -20.68 -27.49 21.78
N GLU A 100 -21.77 -26.74 21.60
CA GLU A 100 -22.08 -25.56 22.40
C GLU A 100 -23.20 -25.87 23.40
N THR A 101 -23.20 -25.17 24.54
CA THR A 101 -24.24 -25.32 25.57
C THR A 101 -25.19 -24.14 25.47
N THR A 102 -26.42 -24.40 25.03
CA THR A 102 -27.43 -23.37 24.80
C THR A 102 -28.23 -23.14 26.07
N SER A 103 -28.35 -21.87 26.49
CA SER A 103 -29.06 -21.50 27.72
C SER A 103 -30.58 -21.49 27.56
N GLN A 104 -31.10 -21.32 26.33
CA GLN A 104 -32.53 -21.36 26.01
C GLN A 104 -32.77 -21.92 24.58
N PRO A 105 -33.48 -23.06 24.43
CA PRO A 105 -33.88 -24.01 25.47
C PRO A 105 -32.66 -24.70 26.11
N PRO A 106 -32.76 -25.18 27.37
CA PRO A 106 -31.64 -25.85 28.04
C PRO A 106 -31.26 -27.12 27.30
N GLY A 107 -30.08 -27.11 26.68
CA GLY A 107 -29.62 -28.19 25.81
C GLY A 107 -28.18 -28.00 25.37
N LYS A 108 -27.74 -28.85 24.45
CA LYS A 108 -26.50 -28.63 23.71
C LYS A 108 -26.81 -28.65 22.23
N GLU A 109 -26.00 -27.98 21.44
CA GLU A 109 -26.11 -28.00 19.99
C GLU A 109 -24.76 -28.32 19.36
N VAL A 110 -24.77 -29.19 18.36
CA VAL A 110 -23.62 -29.44 17.51
C VAL A 110 -23.68 -28.41 16.39
N SER A 111 -22.70 -27.52 16.33
CA SER A 111 -22.53 -26.57 15.23
C SER A 111 -21.46 -27.09 14.28
N VAL A 112 -21.78 -27.22 13.00
CA VAL A 112 -20.85 -27.67 11.95
C VAL A 112 -20.71 -26.56 10.92
N HIS A 113 -19.50 -26.03 10.79
CA HIS A 113 -19.14 -25.00 9.83
C HIS A 113 -18.44 -25.64 8.62
N LEU A 114 -18.96 -25.40 7.42
CA LEU A 114 -18.46 -25.93 6.16
C LEU A 114 -18.00 -24.79 5.23
N ASP A 115 -16.71 -24.75 4.91
CA ASP A 115 -16.16 -23.76 3.96
C ASP A 115 -16.27 -24.30 2.52
N LYS A 116 -16.90 -23.53 1.62
CA LYS A 116 -17.11 -23.93 0.22
C LYS A 116 -15.82 -23.74 -0.57
N VAL A 117 -15.46 -24.75 -1.39
CA VAL A 117 -14.35 -24.57 -2.37
C VAL A 117 -14.66 -23.46 -3.37
N ASN A 118 -15.94 -23.32 -3.76
CA ASN A 118 -16.43 -22.26 -4.63
C ASN A 118 -17.13 -21.18 -3.79
N LYS A 119 -16.38 -20.14 -3.41
CA LYS A 119 -16.83 -19.04 -2.52
C LYS A 119 -17.78 -18.02 -3.22
N MET A 120 -18.47 -18.46 -4.28
CA MET A 120 -19.36 -17.66 -5.15
C MET A 120 -20.67 -18.40 -5.49
N GLU A 121 -21.08 -19.40 -4.71
CA GLU A 121 -22.19 -20.30 -5.05
C GLU A 121 -23.15 -20.54 -3.86
N TRP A 122 -24.45 -20.34 -4.10
CA TRP A 122 -25.51 -20.63 -3.14
C TRP A 122 -25.98 -22.08 -3.27
N TRP A 123 -26.07 -22.78 -2.14
CA TRP A 123 -26.47 -24.18 -2.13
C TRP A 123 -27.98 -24.28 -1.97
N ALA A 124 -28.65 -25.09 -2.79
CA ALA A 124 -30.08 -25.31 -2.62
C ALA A 124 -30.39 -26.24 -1.42
N HIS A 125 -29.42 -26.98 -0.90
CA HIS A 125 -29.56 -27.94 0.20
C HIS A 125 -28.18 -28.28 0.77
N VAL A 126 -28.12 -28.74 2.02
CA VAL A 126 -26.86 -29.19 2.64
C VAL A 126 -26.44 -30.57 2.13
N VAL A 127 -27.38 -31.50 2.04
CA VAL A 127 -27.19 -32.85 1.48
C VAL A 127 -28.12 -33.06 0.32
N THR A 128 -27.66 -33.75 -0.72
CA THR A 128 -28.41 -33.97 -1.98
C THR A 128 -29.76 -34.66 -1.80
N THR A 129 -29.97 -35.32 -0.66
CA THR A 129 -31.20 -36.00 -0.26
C THR A 129 -32.22 -35.10 0.45
N ALA A 130 -31.84 -33.87 0.84
CA ALA A 130 -32.71 -32.93 1.54
C ALA A 130 -33.54 -32.04 0.58
N PRO A 131 -34.69 -31.49 1.04
CA PRO A 131 -35.52 -30.59 0.23
C PRO A 131 -34.74 -29.36 -0.24
N LYS A 132 -34.94 -28.99 -1.52
CA LYS A 132 -34.25 -27.87 -2.16
C LYS A 132 -34.91 -26.54 -1.80
N ILE A 133 -34.10 -25.54 -1.48
CA ILE A 133 -34.49 -24.13 -1.35
C ILE A 133 -34.22 -23.42 -2.68
N ASP A 134 -35.10 -22.50 -3.07
CA ASP A 134 -34.90 -21.63 -4.22
C ASP A 134 -33.84 -20.56 -3.91
N VAL A 135 -32.63 -20.75 -4.46
CA VAL A 135 -31.47 -19.88 -4.23
C VAL A 135 -31.53 -18.56 -5.00
N SER A 136 -32.44 -18.41 -5.97
CA SER A 136 -32.55 -17.21 -6.81
C SER A 136 -33.05 -15.97 -6.05
N LYS A 137 -33.57 -16.16 -4.83
CA LYS A 137 -34.21 -15.11 -4.01
C LYS A 137 -33.48 -14.81 -2.70
N ILE A 138 -32.33 -15.45 -2.47
CA ILE A 138 -31.51 -15.19 -1.28
C ILE A 138 -30.87 -13.81 -1.43
N THR A 139 -31.33 -12.84 -0.65
CA THR A 139 -30.75 -11.50 -0.60
C THR A 139 -29.38 -11.56 0.09
N PRO A 140 -28.28 -11.14 -0.56
CA PRO A 140 -26.98 -11.04 0.09
C PRO A 140 -27.04 -10.02 1.25
N GLU A 141 -26.33 -10.29 2.34
CA GLU A 141 -26.33 -9.45 3.55
C GLU A 141 -25.87 -8.00 3.31
N ASN A 142 -25.14 -7.72 2.22
CA ASN A 142 -24.62 -6.40 1.88
C ASN A 142 -25.49 -5.67 0.84
N SER A 143 -26.80 -5.66 1.02
CA SER A 143 -27.74 -4.99 0.12
C SER A 143 -27.90 -3.48 0.43
N SER A 144 -26.82 -2.74 0.27
CA SER A 144 -26.85 -1.32 -0.10
C SER A 144 -25.74 -1.05 -1.13
N LEU A 145 -26.11 -1.10 -2.42
CA LEU A 145 -25.25 -0.71 -3.55
C LEU A 145 -24.76 0.76 -3.49
N SER A 146 -25.25 1.55 -2.53
CA SER A 146 -24.74 2.89 -2.19
C SER A 146 -23.46 2.87 -1.38
N ASP A 147 -23.16 1.77 -0.69
CA ASP A 147 -22.09 1.69 0.32
C ASP A 147 -20.82 1.03 -0.24
N LEU A 148 -20.85 0.64 -1.52
CA LEU A 148 -19.70 0.17 -2.29
C LEU A 148 -19.04 1.33 -3.02
N ASP A 149 -17.71 1.36 -3.03
CA ASP A 149 -16.92 2.32 -3.79
C ASP A 149 -17.16 2.15 -5.30
N GLY A 150 -17.03 3.25 -6.05
CA GLY A 150 -17.53 3.35 -7.44
C GLY A 150 -16.93 2.33 -8.41
N GLU A 151 -15.72 1.85 -8.15
CA GLU A 151 -15.04 0.86 -8.99
C GLU A 151 -15.59 -0.56 -8.74
N THR A 152 -15.79 -0.92 -7.46
CA THR A 152 -16.41 -2.20 -7.06
C THR A 152 -17.87 -2.26 -7.48
N ARG A 153 -18.61 -1.15 -7.38
CA ARG A 153 -20.00 -1.04 -7.86
C ARG A 153 -20.11 -1.30 -9.35
N ALA A 154 -19.24 -0.68 -10.17
CA ALA A 154 -19.25 -0.87 -11.61
C ALA A 154 -18.88 -2.32 -12.01
N MET A 155 -18.00 -2.97 -11.25
CA MET A 155 -17.63 -4.37 -11.47
C MET A 155 -18.78 -5.32 -11.12
N VAL A 156 -19.46 -5.11 -9.99
CA VAL A 156 -20.61 -5.92 -9.56
C VAL A 156 -21.81 -5.73 -10.50
N GLU A 157 -22.10 -4.50 -10.93
CA GLU A 157 -23.15 -4.20 -11.91
C GLU A 157 -22.85 -4.86 -13.27
N LYS A 158 -21.60 -4.82 -13.73
CA LYS A 158 -21.15 -5.52 -14.96
C LYS A 158 -21.32 -7.03 -14.84
N MET A 159 -20.96 -7.60 -13.69
CA MET A 159 -21.06 -9.05 -13.46
C MET A 159 -22.51 -9.52 -13.42
N MET A 160 -23.41 -8.76 -12.77
CA MET A 160 -24.85 -9.06 -12.75
C MET A 160 -25.53 -8.87 -14.12
N TYR A 161 -25.00 -7.98 -14.97
CA TYR A 161 -25.45 -7.82 -16.35
C TYR A 161 -24.99 -9.00 -17.22
N ASP A 162 -23.73 -9.40 -17.12
CA ASP A 162 -23.16 -10.51 -17.91
C ASP A 162 -23.77 -11.86 -17.56
N GLN A 163 -24.18 -12.05 -16.31
CA GLN A 163 -24.85 -13.28 -15.87
C GLN A 163 -26.30 -13.35 -16.38
N ARG A 164 -27.03 -12.23 -16.37
CA ARG A 164 -28.37 -12.13 -17.00
C ARG A 164 -28.33 -12.32 -18.51
N GLN A 165 -27.31 -11.79 -19.19
CA GLN A 165 -27.15 -12.00 -20.63
C GLN A 165 -26.83 -13.47 -20.95
N LYS A 166 -25.96 -14.12 -20.17
CA LYS A 166 -25.64 -15.55 -20.35
C LYS A 166 -26.84 -16.47 -20.16
N GLU A 167 -27.70 -16.21 -19.18
CA GLU A 167 -28.92 -17.01 -18.96
C GLU A 167 -29.95 -16.82 -20.09
N MET A 168 -29.97 -15.63 -20.71
CA MET A 168 -30.80 -15.32 -21.89
C MET A 168 -30.15 -15.71 -23.22
N GLY A 169 -28.97 -16.36 -23.20
CA GLY A 169 -28.20 -16.72 -24.40
C GLY A 169 -27.61 -15.54 -25.18
N GLY A 170 -27.58 -14.34 -24.58
CA GLY A 170 -26.98 -13.11 -25.12
C GLY A 170 -25.48 -12.98 -24.86
N MET A 171 -24.82 -12.09 -25.62
CA MET A 171 -23.38 -11.83 -25.52
C MET A 171 -23.04 -11.03 -24.25
N THR A 172 -21.86 -11.30 -23.68
CA THR A 172 -21.35 -10.60 -22.48
C THR A 172 -20.86 -9.18 -22.79
N SER A 173 -20.75 -8.31 -21.78
CA SER A 173 -20.25 -6.93 -21.88
C SER A 173 -18.87 -6.84 -22.55
N ASP A 174 -17.97 -7.79 -22.28
CA ASP A 174 -16.64 -7.81 -22.91
C ASP A 174 -16.68 -8.30 -24.36
N GLU A 175 -17.63 -9.15 -24.73
CA GLU A 175 -17.87 -9.56 -26.12
C GLU A 175 -18.50 -8.42 -26.93
N GLN A 176 -19.46 -7.69 -26.32
CA GLN A 176 -20.04 -6.48 -26.89
C GLN A 176 -18.96 -5.42 -27.14
N ARG A 177 -18.09 -5.19 -26.16
CA ARG A 177 -16.97 -4.24 -26.27
C ARG A 177 -15.97 -4.65 -27.35
N LYS A 178 -15.66 -5.93 -27.48
CA LYS A 178 -14.80 -6.46 -28.56
C LYS A 178 -15.44 -6.27 -29.94
N MET A 179 -16.74 -6.51 -30.06
CA MET A 179 -17.50 -6.29 -31.30
C MET A 179 -17.52 -4.80 -31.68
N ASP A 180 -17.70 -3.90 -30.71
CA ASP A 180 -17.67 -2.44 -30.94
C ASP A 180 -16.27 -1.93 -31.34
N ILE A 181 -15.22 -2.48 -30.73
CA ILE A 181 -13.83 -2.18 -31.11
C ILE A 181 -13.54 -2.69 -32.53
N LEU A 182 -14.01 -3.90 -32.87
CA LEU A 182 -13.86 -4.46 -34.22
C LEU A 182 -14.62 -3.64 -35.27
N LYS A 183 -15.81 -3.12 -34.91
CA LYS A 183 -16.64 -2.26 -35.75
C LYS A 183 -16.03 -0.87 -35.95
N LYS A 184 -15.43 -0.29 -34.90
CA LYS A 184 -14.62 0.95 -34.99
C LYS A 184 -13.38 0.75 -35.86
N PHE A 185 -12.68 -0.38 -35.69
CA PHE A 185 -11.50 -0.72 -36.49
C PHE A 185 -11.84 -0.91 -37.98
N GLN A 186 -13.00 -1.51 -38.30
CA GLN A 186 -13.50 -1.62 -39.67
C GLN A 186 -13.95 -0.28 -40.26
N ALA A 187 -14.42 0.66 -39.45
CA ALA A 187 -14.79 2.00 -39.90
C ALA A 187 -13.56 2.89 -40.20
N GLU A 188 -12.44 2.67 -39.49
CA GLU A 188 -11.19 3.43 -39.65
C GLU A 188 -10.26 2.86 -40.75
N HIS A 189 -10.52 1.65 -41.25
CA HIS A 189 -9.76 0.99 -42.31
C HIS A 189 -10.66 0.42 -43.43
N PRO A 190 -11.19 1.27 -44.33
CA PRO A 190 -12.14 0.85 -45.38
C PRO A 190 -11.53 -0.03 -46.51
N GLU A 191 -10.22 -0.23 -46.56
CA GLU A 191 -9.53 -0.96 -47.65
C GLU A 191 -9.26 -2.45 -47.35
N THR A 192 -9.60 -2.97 -46.17
CA THR A 192 -9.50 -4.41 -45.89
C THR A 192 -10.89 -5.05 -45.92
N SER A 193 -11.37 -5.37 -47.12
CA SER A 193 -12.52 -6.25 -47.29
C SER A 193 -12.12 -7.70 -47.06
N VAL A 194 -12.65 -8.31 -46.00
CA VAL A 194 -12.69 -9.77 -45.86
C VAL A 194 -14.15 -10.14 -45.64
N SER A 195 -14.79 -10.69 -46.67
CA SER A 195 -16.15 -11.20 -46.60
C SER A 195 -16.23 -12.48 -45.75
N PRO A 196 -17.32 -12.70 -45.00
CA PRO A 196 -17.47 -13.84 -44.12
C PRO A 196 -18.12 -15.01 -44.87
N GLU A 197 -17.32 -15.93 -45.43
CA GLU A 197 -17.79 -17.28 -45.83
C GLU A 197 -16.62 -18.15 -46.33
N ALA A 198 -15.85 -18.76 -45.42
CA ALA A 198 -14.99 -19.91 -45.72
C ALA A 198 -14.42 -20.56 -44.44
N ALA A 199 -15.26 -21.28 -43.68
CA ALA A 199 -14.85 -22.49 -42.95
C ALA A 199 -16.01 -23.07 -42.11
N GLU A 200 -16.97 -23.74 -42.75
CA GLU A 200 -17.39 -25.05 -42.26
C GLU A 200 -18.22 -25.83 -43.30
N ARG A 201 -17.71 -27.03 -43.63
CA ARG A 201 -18.39 -28.20 -44.21
C ARG A 201 -18.96 -28.04 -45.63
N THR A 202 -18.78 -28.98 -46.56
CA THR A 202 -19.13 -30.40 -46.40
C THR A 202 -18.61 -31.16 -47.62
N GLN A 203 -18.04 -32.36 -47.42
CA GLN A 203 -18.22 -33.45 -48.39
C GLN A 203 -17.98 -34.80 -47.71
N THR A 204 -19.09 -35.44 -47.34
CA THR A 204 -19.16 -36.84 -46.94
C THR A 204 -19.44 -37.73 -48.15
N LYS A 205 -18.62 -38.79 -48.30
CA LYS A 205 -18.87 -40.10 -48.97
C LYS A 205 -19.20 -40.06 -50.48
N THR A 206 -18.57 -40.85 -51.37
CA THR A 206 -18.59 -42.34 -51.43
C THR A 206 -17.45 -42.95 -52.27
N ASN A 207 -17.13 -44.21 -51.93
CA ASN A 207 -16.11 -45.18 -52.42
C ASN A 207 -16.43 -45.76 -53.84
N PRO A 208 -15.65 -46.68 -54.52
CA PRO A 208 -15.03 -47.91 -53.97
C PRO A 208 -13.69 -48.51 -54.54
N GLN A 209 -13.03 -49.28 -53.64
CA GLN A 209 -12.16 -50.49 -53.80
C GLN A 209 -10.70 -50.34 -54.30
N ARG A 210 -9.66 -51.01 -53.73
CA ARG A 210 -9.53 -52.43 -53.30
C ARG A 210 -8.31 -52.70 -52.36
N SER A 211 -8.46 -53.68 -51.43
CA SER A 211 -7.47 -54.57 -50.71
C SER A 211 -6.30 -53.95 -49.93
N GLY A 212 -5.90 -54.32 -48.70
CA GLY A 212 -6.03 -55.52 -47.82
C GLY A 212 -4.91 -55.46 -46.73
N PRO A 213 -4.83 -56.35 -45.72
CA PRO A 213 -4.86 -55.93 -44.30
C PRO A 213 -3.65 -56.29 -43.39
N SER A 214 -3.72 -55.80 -42.13
CA SER A 214 -3.43 -56.48 -40.83
C SER A 214 -2.22 -56.06 -39.95
N GLY A 215 -2.51 -55.83 -38.64
CA GLY A 215 -1.65 -56.06 -37.45
C GLY A 215 -1.10 -54.79 -36.74
N LEU A 216 -1.63 -54.30 -35.60
CA LEU A 216 -1.55 -54.72 -34.16
C LEU A 216 -0.28 -54.29 -33.37
N LEU A 217 -0.53 -53.58 -32.26
CA LEU A 217 0.16 -53.56 -30.93
C LEU A 217 1.47 -52.75 -30.75
N GLN A 218 1.48 -51.75 -29.84
CA GLN A 218 1.88 -51.81 -28.41
C GLN A 218 3.40 -51.58 -28.29
N GLY A 219 3.97 -50.65 -27.52
CA GLY A 219 3.79 -50.24 -26.13
C GLY A 219 5.19 -50.10 -25.51
N GLN A 220 5.32 -49.27 -24.46
CA GLN A 220 6.41 -49.22 -23.46
C GLN A 220 7.77 -48.54 -23.74
N LYS A 221 7.92 -47.39 -23.06
CA LYS A 221 8.77 -47.09 -21.90
C LYS A 221 10.25 -47.54 -21.83
N SER A 222 11.04 -46.56 -21.38
CA SER A 222 12.14 -46.56 -20.41
C SER A 222 13.60 -46.55 -20.89
N LEU A 223 14.19 -45.35 -20.76
CA LEU A 223 15.36 -44.97 -19.96
C LEU A 223 16.71 -45.72 -20.11
N PHE A 224 17.70 -44.92 -20.56
CA PHE A 224 19.09 -44.78 -20.09
C PHE A 224 19.92 -46.02 -19.71
N ARG A 225 21.07 -46.20 -20.38
CA ARG A 225 22.39 -45.83 -19.82
C ARG A 225 23.51 -45.83 -20.87
N VAL A 226 24.44 -44.90 -20.66
CA VAL A 226 25.66 -44.59 -21.42
C VAL A 226 26.72 -45.70 -21.25
N PRO A 227 27.59 -45.92 -22.25
CA PRO A 227 28.96 -46.36 -22.01
C PRO A 227 30.00 -45.32 -22.49
N MET A 228 30.97 -45.07 -21.61
CA MET A 228 32.25 -44.44 -21.94
C MET A 228 33.15 -45.41 -22.71
N TYR A 229 34.03 -44.93 -23.59
CA TYR A 229 35.51 -45.05 -23.47
C TYR A 229 36.26 -44.45 -24.69
N ARG A 230 37.59 -44.44 -24.56
CA ARG A 230 38.66 -43.60 -25.11
C ARG A 230 39.11 -43.83 -26.57
N SER A 231 39.65 -42.74 -27.12
CA SER A 231 40.86 -42.54 -27.97
C SER A 231 41.65 -43.76 -28.46
N SER A 232 41.97 -43.80 -29.77
CA SER A 232 43.34 -43.60 -30.33
C SER A 232 43.47 -44.00 -31.83
N GLY A 233 44.09 -43.12 -32.65
CA GLY A 233 44.93 -43.30 -33.90
C GLY A 233 44.60 -44.39 -34.94
N THR A 234 44.87 -44.32 -36.26
CA THR A 234 45.81 -43.61 -37.18
C THR A 234 45.33 -43.98 -38.62
N GLY A 235 45.26 -43.10 -39.64
CA GLY A 235 46.33 -42.83 -40.63
C GLY A 235 45.84 -42.89 -42.10
N GLN A 236 46.16 -41.85 -42.90
CA GLN A 236 46.44 -41.72 -44.38
C GLN A 236 45.42 -42.26 -45.43
N SER A 237 45.16 -41.70 -46.63
CA SER A 237 45.76 -40.62 -47.48
C SER A 237 44.87 -40.26 -48.71
N ASN A 238 45.01 -39.02 -49.21
CA ASN A 238 44.86 -38.45 -50.58
C ASN A 238 43.54 -38.52 -51.41
N SER A 239 42.94 -37.35 -51.79
CA SER A 239 43.28 -36.54 -53.00
C SER A 239 42.39 -35.27 -53.17
N GLU A 240 43.03 -34.22 -53.73
CA GLU A 240 42.67 -32.92 -54.34
C GLU A 240 41.22 -32.35 -54.40
N ARG A 241 41.03 -31.07 -53.97
CA ARG A 241 40.57 -29.93 -54.82
C ARG A 241 40.53 -28.56 -54.11
N SER A 242 40.64 -27.51 -54.91
CA SER A 242 40.79 -26.07 -54.64
C SER A 242 39.53 -25.34 -54.12
N THR A 243 39.76 -24.46 -53.14
CA THR A 243 39.10 -23.18 -52.77
C THR A 243 37.56 -23.05 -52.77
N GLU A 244 36.94 -23.03 -51.57
CA GLU A 244 36.25 -21.84 -51.02
C GLU A 244 35.69 -22.05 -49.59
N ARG A 245 35.87 -21.00 -48.76
CA ARG A 245 35.21 -20.61 -47.50
C ARG A 245 35.13 -21.65 -46.36
N ALA A 246 36.17 -21.63 -45.52
CA ALA A 246 36.18 -22.29 -44.22
C ALA A 246 35.14 -21.68 -43.26
N TYR A 247 34.15 -22.47 -42.86
CA TYR A 247 33.29 -22.20 -41.71
C TYR A 247 34.11 -22.33 -40.43
N HIS A 248 34.47 -21.19 -39.81
CA HIS A 248 35.06 -21.21 -38.47
C HIS A 248 33.98 -21.55 -37.44
N ALA A 249 33.99 -22.79 -36.96
CA ALA A 249 33.27 -23.16 -35.75
C ALA A 249 33.70 -22.22 -34.60
N ARG A 250 32.73 -21.59 -33.93
CA ARG A 250 33.00 -20.63 -32.85
C ARG A 250 33.79 -21.31 -31.74
N ARG A 251 35.02 -20.83 -31.49
CA ARG A 251 35.81 -21.24 -30.33
C ARG A 251 34.98 -21.04 -29.04
N PRO A 252 34.95 -22.02 -28.12
CA PRO A 252 34.29 -21.84 -26.84
C PRO A 252 34.98 -20.70 -26.07
N HIS A 253 34.19 -19.68 -25.70
CA HIS A 253 34.69 -18.49 -25.01
C HIS A 253 34.41 -18.58 -23.51
N ARG A 254 35.39 -18.20 -22.70
CA ARG A 254 35.28 -18.12 -21.23
C ARG A 254 34.33 -16.98 -20.87
N LYS A 255 33.09 -17.31 -20.47
CA LYS A 255 32.05 -16.36 -20.04
C LYS A 255 32.62 -15.40 -18.98
N SER A 256 32.52 -14.09 -19.22
CA SER A 256 32.88 -13.06 -18.24
C SER A 256 31.93 -13.18 -17.03
N ARG A 257 32.44 -13.60 -15.86
CA ARG A 257 31.60 -13.75 -14.65
C ARG A 257 31.10 -12.38 -14.15
N SER A 258 31.91 -11.33 -14.34
CA SER A 258 31.69 -9.95 -13.90
C SER A 258 31.18 -8.99 -14.99
N GLY A 259 30.72 -9.50 -16.14
CA GLY A 259 30.21 -8.64 -17.22
C GLY A 259 28.90 -7.91 -16.88
N CYS A 260 28.70 -6.71 -17.44
CA CYS A 260 27.48 -5.91 -17.26
C CYS A 260 26.22 -6.63 -17.80
N LEU A 261 25.06 -6.30 -17.22
CA LEU A 261 23.76 -6.89 -17.57
C LEU A 261 23.39 -6.68 -19.03
N THR A 262 23.73 -5.53 -19.58
CA THR A 262 23.45 -5.19 -20.98
C THR A 262 24.24 -6.07 -21.94
N CYS A 263 25.53 -6.31 -21.69
CA CYS A 263 26.33 -7.24 -22.48
C CYS A 263 25.88 -8.70 -22.30
N LYS A 264 25.50 -9.09 -21.07
CA LYS A 264 24.94 -10.43 -20.78
C LYS A 264 23.64 -10.68 -21.55
N ARG A 265 22.69 -9.73 -21.52
CA ARG A 265 21.40 -9.81 -22.23
C ARG A 265 21.60 -9.87 -23.75
N ARG A 266 22.53 -9.07 -24.27
CA ARG A 266 22.91 -9.07 -25.69
C ARG A 266 23.76 -10.27 -26.11
N ARG A 267 24.11 -11.17 -25.17
CA ARG A 267 24.97 -12.35 -25.38
C ARG A 267 26.32 -12.00 -26.04
N VAL A 268 26.89 -10.84 -25.70
CA VAL A 268 28.21 -10.37 -26.16
C VAL A 268 29.20 -10.29 -25.00
N LYS A 269 30.50 -10.48 -25.27
CA LYS A 269 31.56 -10.37 -24.26
C LYS A 269 31.64 -8.93 -23.72
N CYS A 270 31.58 -8.77 -22.41
CA CYS A 270 31.84 -7.51 -21.72
C CYS A 270 33.35 -7.33 -21.49
N ASP A 271 33.83 -6.10 -21.62
CA ASP A 271 35.22 -5.71 -21.33
C ASP A 271 35.45 -5.29 -19.87
N GLU A 272 34.40 -5.32 -19.03
CA GLU A 272 34.44 -5.11 -17.56
C GLU A 272 34.99 -3.75 -17.10
N THR A 273 35.24 -2.80 -18.02
CA THR A 273 35.62 -1.42 -17.69
C THR A 273 34.46 -0.69 -17.00
N ARG A 274 34.79 0.11 -15.97
CA ARG A 274 33.85 0.89 -15.15
C ARG A 274 34.15 2.39 -15.33
N PRO A 275 33.14 3.29 -15.33
CA PRO A 275 31.71 3.08 -15.00
C PRO A 275 30.85 2.52 -16.15
N HIS A 276 31.32 2.63 -17.40
CA HIS A 276 30.65 2.06 -18.57
C HIS A 276 31.61 1.17 -19.35
N CYS A 277 31.13 0.02 -19.80
CA CYS A 277 31.94 -0.84 -20.66
C CYS A 277 32.07 -0.21 -22.05
N LEU A 278 33.25 -0.31 -22.68
CA LEU A 278 33.54 0.28 -23.98
C LEU A 278 32.55 -0.20 -25.05
N ARG A 279 32.03 -1.41 -24.89
CA ARG A 279 31.08 -2.02 -25.83
C ARG A 279 29.68 -1.43 -25.75
N CYS A 280 29.22 -1.11 -24.54
CA CYS A 280 27.95 -0.40 -24.32
C CYS A 280 28.07 1.06 -24.74
N GLN A 281 29.21 1.70 -24.42
CA GLN A 281 29.51 3.07 -24.82
C GLN A 281 29.51 3.22 -26.35
N LYS A 282 30.20 2.33 -27.08
CA LYS A 282 30.26 2.36 -28.54
C LYS A 282 28.92 2.09 -29.22
N HIS A 283 27.99 1.43 -28.55
CA HIS A 283 26.65 1.14 -29.08
C HIS A 283 25.59 2.12 -28.60
N GLY A 284 25.95 3.13 -27.80
CA GLY A 284 24.99 4.09 -27.24
C GLY A 284 23.92 3.44 -26.36
N VAL A 285 24.22 2.29 -25.74
CA VAL A 285 23.24 1.57 -24.88
C VAL A 285 23.66 1.65 -23.42
N THR A 286 22.68 1.82 -22.53
CA THR A 286 22.90 1.96 -21.08
C THR A 286 23.66 0.74 -20.51
N CYS A 287 24.80 0.99 -19.85
CA CYS A 287 25.63 -0.04 -19.25
C CYS A 287 25.32 -0.19 -17.75
N VAL A 288 24.71 -1.32 -17.36
CA VAL A 288 24.36 -1.59 -15.96
C VAL A 288 25.20 -2.75 -15.41
N TYR A 289 25.99 -2.51 -14.37
CA TYR A 289 26.64 -3.58 -13.60
C TYR A 289 25.78 -3.91 -12.38
N THR A 290 25.64 -5.19 -12.03
CA THR A 290 25.09 -5.58 -10.73
C THR A 290 26.05 -5.09 -9.66
N GLY A 291 25.57 -4.24 -8.75
CA GLY A 291 26.29 -3.95 -7.51
C GLY A 291 26.53 -5.24 -6.72
N PRO A 292 27.41 -5.24 -5.71
CA PRO A 292 27.45 -6.36 -4.76
C PRO A 292 26.04 -6.54 -4.20
N GLU A 293 25.41 -7.67 -4.53
CA GLU A 293 24.12 -8.05 -4.00
C GLU A 293 24.27 -8.15 -2.47
N CYS A 294 23.53 -7.32 -1.74
CA CYS A 294 23.13 -7.66 -0.38
C CYS A 294 22.34 -8.97 -0.50
N PRO A 295 22.61 -10.00 0.33
CA PRO A 295 22.05 -11.33 0.14
C PRO A 295 20.53 -11.29 0.28
N THR A 296 19.83 -11.16 -0.85
CA THR A 296 18.38 -11.32 -0.95
C THR A 296 18.13 -12.69 -1.55
N ASN A 297 18.26 -13.71 -0.70
CA ASN A 297 17.72 -15.02 -1.00
C ASN A 297 16.81 -15.48 0.13
N GLU A 298 15.73 -14.74 0.31
CA GLU A 298 14.50 -15.30 0.87
C GLU A 298 13.35 -14.78 0.01
N ARG A 299 12.74 -15.67 -0.78
CA ARG A 299 11.31 -15.53 -1.01
C ARG A 299 10.70 -15.69 0.38
N GLY A 300 10.46 -14.55 1.04
CA GLY A 300 10.08 -14.50 2.43
C GLY A 300 8.88 -15.40 2.64
N VAL A 301 8.98 -16.31 3.61
CA VAL A 301 7.92 -17.22 4.05
C VAL A 301 6.60 -16.46 4.29
N VAL A 302 6.71 -15.17 4.62
CA VAL A 302 5.63 -14.20 4.80
C VAL A 302 4.82 -13.93 3.52
N SER A 303 5.43 -13.85 2.33
CA SER A 303 4.68 -13.64 1.08
C SER A 303 3.78 -14.85 0.77
N VAL A 304 4.26 -16.06 1.06
CA VAL A 304 3.50 -17.31 0.95
C VAL A 304 2.43 -17.42 2.04
N PHE A 305 2.64 -16.78 3.20
CA PHE A 305 1.70 -16.80 4.33
C PHE A 305 0.57 -15.77 4.19
N ILE A 306 0.86 -14.57 3.67
CA ILE A 306 -0.13 -13.53 3.35
C ILE A 306 -1.00 -13.98 2.16
N GLU A 307 -0.42 -14.61 1.14
CA GLU A 307 -1.18 -15.25 0.04
C GLU A 307 -2.13 -16.33 0.53
N LYS A 308 -1.83 -16.98 1.65
CA LYS A 308 -2.64 -18.05 2.24
C LYS A 308 -3.70 -17.58 3.24
N ASN A 309 -3.62 -16.36 3.77
CA ASN A 309 -4.52 -15.90 4.83
C ASN A 309 -4.95 -14.42 4.65
N PRO A 310 -5.77 -14.11 3.64
CA PRO A 310 -6.19 -12.74 3.32
C PRO A 310 -7.17 -12.10 4.32
N GLU A 311 -7.82 -12.90 5.17
CA GLU A 311 -8.83 -12.46 6.16
C GLU A 311 -8.20 -11.71 7.37
N LEU A 312 -6.87 -11.80 7.56
CA LEU A 312 -6.12 -11.29 8.73
C LEU A 312 -5.91 -9.76 8.76
N VAL A 313 -6.52 -9.02 7.83
CA VAL A 313 -6.43 -7.56 7.71
C VAL A 313 -7.62 -6.86 8.39
N SER A 314 -8.59 -7.61 8.93
CA SER A 314 -9.82 -7.03 9.51
C SER A 314 -9.72 -6.77 11.04
N PRO A 315 -10.10 -5.59 11.55
CA PRO A 315 -9.69 -5.14 12.90
C PRO A 315 -10.59 -5.54 14.08
N SER A 316 -11.59 -6.43 13.93
CA SER A 316 -12.74 -6.47 14.86
C SER A 316 -12.92 -7.71 15.75
N SER A 317 -12.03 -8.70 15.81
CA SER A 317 -12.30 -9.93 16.58
C SER A 317 -11.29 -10.27 17.69
N SER A 318 -11.76 -11.01 18.69
CA SER A 318 -10.99 -11.62 19.80
C SER A 318 -9.76 -12.44 19.34
N GLN A 319 -9.68 -12.81 18.06
CA GLN A 319 -8.56 -13.52 17.45
C GLN A 319 -7.32 -12.61 17.26
N TYR A 320 -7.50 -11.29 17.31
CA TYR A 320 -6.42 -10.30 17.27
C TYR A 320 -5.38 -10.52 18.39
N SER A 321 -5.84 -10.91 19.59
CA SER A 321 -5.00 -11.14 20.77
C SER A 321 -4.15 -12.42 20.69
N MET A 322 -4.60 -13.46 19.99
CA MET A 322 -3.82 -14.67 19.71
C MET A 322 -2.84 -14.47 18.55
N TYR A 323 -3.22 -13.71 17.52
CA TYR A 323 -2.38 -13.32 16.39
C TYR A 323 -1.23 -12.38 16.78
N LEU A 324 -1.47 -11.51 17.78
CA LEU A 324 -0.47 -10.62 18.37
C LEU A 324 0.80 -11.36 18.85
N LEU A 325 0.70 -12.62 19.30
CA LEU A 325 1.87 -13.42 19.71
C LEU A 325 2.67 -13.97 18.52
N GLU A 326 2.00 -14.37 17.43
CA GLU A 326 2.66 -14.87 16.22
C GLU A 326 3.31 -13.73 15.41
N VAL A 327 2.66 -12.56 15.36
CA VAL A 327 3.25 -11.33 14.81
C VAL A 327 4.48 -10.93 15.64
N ALA A 328 4.40 -11.08 16.96
CA ALA A 328 5.53 -10.85 17.85
C ALA A 328 6.71 -11.77 17.57
N ASP A 329 6.47 -13.09 17.48
CA ASP A 329 7.52 -14.07 17.21
C ASP A 329 8.20 -13.80 15.85
N LYS A 330 7.42 -13.39 14.83
CA LYS A 330 7.96 -12.98 13.51
C LYS A 330 8.77 -11.68 13.57
N ILE A 331 8.34 -10.71 14.38
CA ILE A 331 9.11 -9.49 14.59
C ILE A 331 10.42 -9.82 15.32
N ASP A 332 10.38 -10.66 16.36
CA ASP A 332 11.58 -11.06 17.08
C ASP A 332 12.57 -11.83 16.17
N GLU A 333 12.06 -12.67 15.26
CA GLU A 333 12.85 -13.36 14.23
C GLU A 333 13.49 -12.37 13.24
N LEU A 334 12.68 -11.45 12.69
CA LEU A 334 13.11 -10.45 11.71
C LEU A 334 14.09 -9.43 12.30
N LEU A 335 13.91 -9.08 13.58
CA LEU A 335 14.77 -8.15 14.32
C LEU A 335 15.93 -8.85 15.06
N GLN A 336 16.00 -10.19 15.03
CA GLN A 336 16.99 -11.00 15.75
C GLN A 336 17.08 -10.67 17.26
N LEU A 337 15.94 -10.35 17.89
CA LEU A 337 15.87 -9.99 19.30
C LEU A 337 16.00 -11.25 20.16
N GLY A 338 17.06 -11.35 20.98
CA GLY A 338 17.32 -12.52 21.82
C GLY A 338 16.20 -12.78 22.84
N SER A 339 15.47 -13.88 22.68
CA SER A 339 14.32 -14.28 23.50
C SER A 339 14.67 -14.44 24.99
N LYS A 340 14.17 -13.53 25.84
CA LYS A 340 13.80 -13.82 27.25
C LYS A 340 12.64 -12.93 27.75
N LYS A 341 11.46 -13.56 27.82
CA LYS A 341 10.21 -13.27 28.58
C LYS A 341 9.00 -12.72 27.81
N ARG A 342 7.91 -13.49 27.96
CA ARG A 342 6.54 -13.29 27.47
C ARG A 342 5.79 -12.20 28.25
N HIS A 343 5.70 -11.01 27.67
CA HIS A 343 4.53 -10.15 27.67
C HIS A 343 4.27 -9.78 26.21
N LEU A 344 3.04 -9.40 25.83
CA LEU A 344 2.72 -8.95 24.47
C LEU A 344 3.82 -7.98 23.98
N PRO A 345 4.66 -8.35 23.00
CA PRO A 345 5.89 -7.60 22.76
C PRO A 345 5.59 -6.15 22.40
N ASP A 346 6.34 -5.24 23.01
CA ASP A 346 6.21 -3.79 22.83
C ASP A 346 6.12 -3.40 21.36
N ALA A 347 6.79 -4.15 20.50
CA ALA A 347 6.72 -4.03 19.06
C ALA A 347 5.31 -4.20 18.48
N VAL A 348 4.54 -5.22 18.86
CA VAL A 348 3.22 -5.45 18.24
C VAL A 348 2.20 -4.42 18.71
N ARG A 349 2.30 -4.02 19.98
CA ARG A 349 1.54 -2.88 20.51
C ARG A 349 1.90 -1.58 19.77
N ALA A 350 3.18 -1.37 19.47
CA ALA A 350 3.64 -0.26 18.65
C ALA A 350 3.09 -0.34 17.22
N LEU A 351 3.06 -1.51 16.57
CA LEU A 351 2.44 -1.68 15.24
C LEU A 351 0.95 -1.34 15.24
N HIS A 352 0.20 -1.89 16.20
CA HIS A 352 -1.23 -1.57 16.35
C HIS A 352 -1.44 -0.06 16.54
N HIS A 353 -0.64 0.53 17.41
CA HIS A 353 -0.69 1.97 17.68
C HIS A 353 -0.33 2.79 16.43
N PHE A 354 0.67 2.38 15.66
CA PHE A 354 1.05 3.04 14.41
C PHE A 354 -0.12 3.08 13.41
N HIS A 355 -0.77 1.93 13.22
CA HIS A 355 -1.87 1.76 12.28
C HIS A 355 -3.10 2.60 12.68
N HIS A 356 -3.55 2.50 13.93
CA HIS A 356 -4.80 3.14 14.36
C HIS A 356 -4.64 4.57 14.86
N ALA A 357 -3.57 4.87 15.60
CA ALA A 357 -3.43 6.14 16.32
C ALA A 357 -2.35 7.07 15.73
N THR A 358 -1.19 6.55 15.32
CA THR A 358 -0.09 7.42 14.86
C THR A 358 -0.30 7.94 13.44
N THR A 359 -0.69 7.06 12.50
CA THR A 359 -0.83 7.41 11.07
C THR A 359 -1.70 8.66 10.81
N PRO A 360 -2.87 8.84 11.46
CA PRO A 360 -3.68 10.06 11.30
C PRO A 360 -3.01 11.36 11.76
N THR A 361 -2.03 11.28 12.66
CA THR A 361 -1.37 12.44 13.27
C THR A 361 -0.15 12.93 12.50
N ILE A 362 0.36 12.14 11.55
CA ILE A 362 1.59 12.42 10.81
C ILE A 362 1.38 12.52 9.28
N ALA A 363 0.17 12.25 8.79
CA ALA A 363 -0.09 12.13 7.36
C ALA A 363 -1.50 12.62 6.97
N ASN A 364 -1.64 13.13 5.75
CA ASN A 364 -2.95 13.44 5.14
C ASN A 364 -3.68 12.15 4.70
N GLN A 365 -4.97 12.26 4.36
CA GLN A 365 -5.83 11.11 4.06
C GLN A 365 -5.25 10.16 3.00
N ARG A 366 -4.69 10.69 1.91
CA ARG A 366 -4.09 9.89 0.83
C ARG A 366 -2.89 9.10 1.33
N THR A 367 -1.97 9.77 2.02
CA THR A 367 -0.77 9.13 2.58
C THR A 367 -1.13 8.13 3.69
N GLN A 368 -2.18 8.38 4.48
CA GLN A 368 -2.64 7.44 5.50
C GLN A 368 -3.01 6.06 4.93
N ILE A 369 -3.68 6.02 3.77
CA ILE A 369 -4.06 4.77 3.11
C ILE A 369 -2.80 3.97 2.71
N LEU A 370 -1.82 4.64 2.12
CA LEU A 370 -0.53 4.04 1.76
C LEU A 370 0.19 3.49 3.00
N LEU A 371 0.31 4.31 4.05
CA LEU A 371 0.98 3.94 5.30
C LEU A 371 0.31 2.75 6.01
N ARG A 372 -1.02 2.67 5.99
CA ARG A 372 -1.76 1.58 6.64
C ARG A 372 -1.71 0.26 5.89
N ASN A 373 -1.64 0.32 4.55
CA ASN A 373 -1.77 -0.86 3.70
C ASN A 373 -0.41 -1.30 3.14
N GLN A 374 0.11 -0.56 2.14
CA GLN A 374 1.30 -0.95 1.39
C GLN A 374 2.57 -0.90 2.25
N LEU A 375 2.69 0.12 3.11
CA LEU A 375 3.87 0.27 3.95
C LEU A 375 3.98 -0.86 4.98
N MET A 376 2.86 -1.21 5.63
CA MET A 376 2.83 -2.30 6.61
C MET A 376 3.24 -3.63 5.99
N GLN A 377 2.76 -3.92 4.78
CA GLN A 377 3.16 -5.12 4.03
C GLN A 377 4.66 -5.12 3.72
N LEU A 378 5.20 -3.99 3.24
CA LEU A 378 6.64 -3.86 2.96
C LEU A 378 7.49 -4.03 4.23
N ALA A 379 7.03 -3.50 5.37
CA ALA A 379 7.77 -3.57 6.63
C ALA A 379 8.04 -5.01 7.10
N PHE A 380 7.10 -5.95 6.87
CA PHE A 380 7.31 -7.36 7.21
C PHE A 380 8.37 -8.07 6.35
N SER A 381 8.82 -7.43 5.26
CA SER A 381 9.91 -7.93 4.42
C SER A 381 11.20 -7.12 4.58
N THR A 382 11.16 -6.01 5.34
CA THR A 382 12.24 -5.03 5.39
C THR A 382 12.53 -4.58 6.83
N PRO A 383 13.57 -5.12 7.48
CA PRO A 383 13.94 -4.80 8.88
C PRO A 383 14.13 -3.33 9.18
N LEU A 384 14.79 -2.60 8.27
CA LEU A 384 14.97 -1.16 8.31
C LEU A 384 13.65 -0.43 8.53
N LEU A 385 12.64 -0.79 7.74
CA LEU A 385 11.35 -0.14 7.77
C LEU A 385 10.54 -0.55 9.01
N MET A 386 10.63 -1.82 9.43
CA MET A 386 9.98 -2.30 10.65
C MET A 386 10.47 -1.53 11.88
N HIS A 387 11.78 -1.37 12.03
CA HIS A 387 12.35 -0.54 13.10
C HIS A 387 11.86 0.89 13.04
N THR A 388 11.80 1.50 11.85
CA THR A 388 11.32 2.87 11.68
C THR A 388 9.86 3.03 12.13
N ILE A 389 8.99 2.09 11.75
CA ILE A 389 7.58 2.10 12.13
C ILE A 389 7.42 1.98 13.65
N ILE A 390 8.12 1.02 14.26
CA ILE A 390 8.07 0.84 15.72
C ILE A 390 8.61 2.08 16.44
N ALA A 391 9.70 2.67 15.93
CA ALA A 391 10.30 3.86 16.51
C ALA A 391 9.31 5.05 16.48
N VAL A 392 8.66 5.31 15.34
CA VAL A 392 7.64 6.36 15.22
C VAL A 392 6.46 6.11 16.16
N ALA A 393 5.98 4.87 16.25
CA ALA A 393 4.85 4.56 17.11
C ALA A 393 5.20 4.68 18.59
N THR A 394 6.40 4.26 18.99
CA THR A 394 6.90 4.40 20.37
C THR A 394 7.19 5.86 20.72
N SER A 395 7.67 6.68 19.79
CA SER A 395 7.75 8.14 19.93
C SER A 395 6.37 8.76 20.21
N HIS A 396 5.33 8.33 19.49
CA HIS A 396 3.96 8.79 19.71
C HIS A 396 3.41 8.32 21.05
N LEU A 397 3.65 7.06 21.43
CA LEU A 397 3.28 6.52 22.73
C LEU A 397 3.97 7.25 23.89
N ARG A 398 5.25 7.60 23.74
CA ARG A 398 5.99 8.40 24.72
C ARG A 398 5.40 9.80 24.86
N HIS A 399 5.00 10.42 23.75
CA HIS A 399 4.33 11.72 23.79
C HIS A 399 2.96 11.64 24.49
N ALA A 400 2.16 10.61 24.18
CA ALA A 400 0.85 10.40 24.78
C ALA A 400 0.92 9.97 26.26
N VAL A 401 2.01 9.30 26.68
CA VAL A 401 2.22 8.78 28.04
C VAL A 401 3.67 9.08 28.49
N PRO A 402 3.96 10.31 28.97
CA PRO A 402 5.33 10.78 29.24
C PRO A 402 6.13 10.01 30.30
N ASP A 403 5.46 9.34 31.25
CA ASP A 403 6.10 8.70 32.41
C ASP A 403 6.52 7.23 32.20
N ASN A 404 6.41 6.72 30.97
CA ASN A 404 6.67 5.31 30.68
C ASN A 404 8.11 5.08 30.18
N THR A 405 9.03 4.80 31.12
CA THR A 405 10.45 4.53 30.84
C THR A 405 10.70 3.46 29.76
N PRO A 406 9.96 2.33 29.71
CA PRO A 406 10.05 1.36 28.61
C PRO A 406 9.94 1.96 27.20
N TYR A 407 9.03 2.91 26.97
CA TYR A 407 8.87 3.51 25.63
C TYR A 407 10.06 4.37 25.24
N LYS A 408 10.66 5.10 26.20
CA LYS A 408 11.87 5.88 25.94
C LYS A 408 13.03 4.99 25.50
N MET A 409 13.21 3.83 26.15
CA MET A 409 14.25 2.87 25.78
C MET A 409 13.98 2.21 24.43
N ALA A 410 12.74 1.79 24.18
CA ALA A 410 12.33 1.16 22.91
C ALA A 410 12.48 2.13 21.72
N GLU A 411 12.05 3.39 21.89
CA GLU A 411 12.22 4.45 20.90
C GLU A 411 13.70 4.65 20.53
N ALA A 412 14.58 4.84 21.54
CA ALA A 412 15.99 5.05 21.30
C ALA A 412 16.65 3.86 20.59
N TYR A 413 16.31 2.63 21.01
CA TYR A 413 16.82 1.41 20.38
C TYR A 413 16.39 1.31 18.91
N HIS A 414 15.10 1.47 18.61
CA HIS A 414 14.59 1.30 17.26
C HIS A 414 15.03 2.43 16.32
N TRP A 415 15.14 3.67 16.80
CA TRP A 415 15.73 4.75 15.99
C TRP A 415 17.20 4.49 15.67
N GLN A 416 17.99 4.04 16.65
CA GLN A 416 19.39 3.68 16.42
C GLN A 416 19.53 2.59 15.34
N GLN A 417 18.71 1.54 15.42
CA GLN A 417 18.70 0.46 14.43
C GLN A 417 18.25 0.96 13.05
N ALA A 418 17.16 1.74 12.99
CA ALA A 418 16.65 2.31 11.75
C ALA A 418 17.71 3.18 11.07
N ILE A 419 18.35 4.11 11.79
CA ILE A 419 19.38 5.01 11.24
C ILE A 419 20.60 4.22 10.77
N SER A 420 21.06 3.25 11.56
CA SER A 420 22.21 2.40 11.20
C SER A 420 21.95 1.59 9.92
N GLN A 421 20.78 0.95 9.84
CA GLN A 421 20.38 0.17 8.67
C GLN A 421 20.10 1.07 7.45
N TYR A 422 19.53 2.26 7.66
CA TYR A 422 19.29 3.24 6.60
C TYR A 422 20.61 3.67 5.95
N SER A 423 21.61 4.02 6.78
CA SER A 423 22.93 4.38 6.30
C SER A 423 23.61 3.23 5.54
N LYS A 424 23.40 1.99 5.97
CA LYS A 424 23.94 0.81 5.29
C LYS A 424 23.28 0.59 3.94
N GLU A 425 21.95 0.72 3.88
CA GLU A 425 21.17 0.53 2.65
C GLU A 425 21.47 1.63 1.61
N LEU A 426 21.72 2.87 2.04
CA LEU A 426 22.22 3.94 1.18
C LEU A 426 23.62 3.67 0.60
N GLY A 427 24.42 2.82 1.25
CA GLY A 427 25.69 2.35 0.72
C GLY A 427 25.53 1.34 -0.43
N CYS A 428 24.34 0.77 -0.60
CA CYS A 428 23.99 -0.11 -1.70
C CYS A 428 23.47 0.68 -2.92
N ALA A 429 23.37 0.02 -4.08
CA ALA A 429 22.86 0.67 -5.28
C ALA A 429 21.35 0.95 -5.14
N VAL A 430 20.97 2.22 -5.02
CA VAL A 430 19.56 2.63 -4.96
C VAL A 430 18.84 2.26 -6.26
N GLY A 431 17.71 1.56 -6.14
CA GLY A 431 16.90 1.13 -7.28
C GLY A 431 15.52 0.57 -6.89
N PRO A 432 14.81 -0.11 -7.80
CA PRO A 432 13.43 -0.56 -7.58
C PRO A 432 13.24 -1.50 -6.38
N HIS A 433 14.30 -2.19 -5.97
CA HIS A 433 14.25 -3.20 -4.91
C HIS A 433 14.27 -2.60 -3.50
N ASN A 434 14.76 -1.36 -3.34
CA ASN A 434 14.91 -0.72 -2.02
C ASN A 434 14.39 0.72 -1.97
N MET A 435 14.01 1.33 -3.11
CA MET A 435 13.56 2.73 -3.15
C MET A 435 12.37 3.01 -2.24
N ASP A 436 11.38 2.12 -2.19
CA ASP A 436 10.18 2.34 -1.39
C ASP A 436 10.48 2.30 0.12
N ALA A 437 11.37 1.40 0.54
CA ALA A 437 11.84 1.34 1.92
C ALA A 437 12.64 2.60 2.29
N LEU A 438 13.50 3.07 1.38
CA LEU A 438 14.30 4.28 1.58
C LEU A 438 13.43 5.54 1.65
N PHE A 439 12.47 5.70 0.74
CA PHE A 439 11.52 6.83 0.78
C PHE A 439 10.72 6.84 2.06
N SER A 440 10.12 5.71 2.41
CA SER A 440 9.28 5.61 3.60
C SER A 440 10.07 5.88 4.87
N THR A 441 11.28 5.33 4.96
CA THR A 441 12.15 5.56 6.12
C THR A 441 12.58 7.03 6.19
N CYS A 442 12.98 7.64 5.07
CA CYS A 442 13.34 9.05 5.01
C CYS A 442 12.20 9.98 5.47
N LEU A 443 10.97 9.70 5.00
CA LEU A 443 9.79 10.47 5.38
C LEU A 443 9.44 10.31 6.87
N LEU A 444 9.44 9.07 7.38
CA LEU A 444 9.13 8.79 8.78
C LEU A 444 10.23 9.26 9.76
N MET A 445 11.50 9.24 9.35
CA MET A 445 12.61 9.78 10.16
C MET A 445 12.50 11.29 10.40
N THR A 446 11.67 12.02 9.64
CA THR A 446 11.32 13.42 9.95
C THR A 446 10.80 13.57 11.37
N VAL A 447 9.96 12.61 11.82
CA VAL A 447 9.39 12.60 13.16
C VAL A 447 10.52 12.66 14.18
N HIS A 448 11.55 11.83 14.02
CA HIS A 448 12.71 11.81 14.91
C HIS A 448 13.56 13.08 14.80
N ALA A 449 13.83 13.54 13.57
CA ALA A 449 14.73 14.67 13.34
C ALA A 449 14.25 15.94 14.04
N PHE A 450 12.93 16.15 14.14
CA PHE A 450 12.33 17.31 14.79
C PHE A 450 12.09 17.13 16.28
N GLN A 451 12.33 15.95 16.86
CA GLN A 451 12.15 15.77 18.29
C GLN A 451 13.16 16.60 19.07
N LEU A 452 12.64 17.30 20.08
CA LEU A 452 13.44 18.01 21.06
C LEU A 452 12.92 17.64 22.46
N GLU A 453 13.81 17.14 23.32
CA GLU A 453 13.41 16.73 24.67
C GLU A 453 13.05 17.92 25.57
N GLU A 454 13.79 19.03 25.46
CA GLU A 454 13.64 20.19 26.33
C GLU A 454 13.51 21.47 25.51
N TYR A 455 12.48 22.27 25.81
CA TYR A 455 12.36 23.62 25.28
C TYR A 455 13.52 24.48 25.79
N ASN A 456 14.41 24.91 24.89
CA ASN A 456 15.54 25.78 25.24
C ASN A 456 16.04 26.57 24.02
N PRO A 457 15.49 27.78 23.79
CA PRO A 457 15.90 28.64 22.68
C PRO A 457 17.40 28.98 22.68
N ARG A 458 18.06 29.04 23.84
CA ARG A 458 19.48 29.40 23.95
C ARG A 458 20.43 28.33 23.42
N LYS A 459 19.95 27.09 23.22
CA LYS A 459 20.72 25.99 22.59
C LYS A 459 20.50 25.91 21.07
N SER A 460 19.75 26.84 20.48
CA SER A 460 19.48 26.90 19.05
C SER A 460 20.75 27.08 18.21
N PHE A 461 20.68 26.68 16.95
CA PHE A 461 21.75 26.89 15.95
C PHE A 461 22.12 28.37 15.80
N VAL A 462 21.21 29.32 16.05
CA VAL A 462 21.51 30.76 15.91
C VAL A 462 22.57 31.22 16.91
N PHE A 463 22.65 30.56 18.08
CA PHE A 463 23.64 30.85 19.13
C PHE A 463 24.83 29.86 19.13
N SER A 464 24.84 28.90 18.22
CA SER A 464 25.90 27.89 18.10
C SER A 464 26.76 28.17 16.87
N ASP A 465 28.03 27.77 16.94
CA ASP A 465 28.94 27.75 15.79
C ASP A 465 29.14 26.33 15.24
N ASP A 466 28.43 25.35 15.80
CA ASP A 466 28.45 23.96 15.32
C ASP A 466 27.77 23.86 13.94
N PRO A 467 28.51 23.43 12.89
CA PRO A 467 27.93 23.21 11.55
C PRO A 467 26.80 22.17 11.53
N GLN A 468 26.74 21.29 12.53
CA GLN A 468 25.70 20.25 12.63
C GLN A 468 24.42 20.73 13.32
N ALA A 469 24.36 21.96 13.85
CA ALA A 469 23.21 22.46 14.59
C ALA A 469 21.92 22.57 13.75
N LEU A 470 22.05 22.66 12.40
CA LEU A 470 20.92 22.65 11.44
C LEU A 470 20.60 21.25 10.87
N SER A 471 21.29 20.21 11.33
CA SER A 471 21.15 18.85 10.78
C SER A 471 19.72 18.33 10.79
N TRP A 472 18.94 18.68 11.82
CA TRP A 472 17.52 18.33 11.98
C TRP A 472 16.65 18.75 10.78
N LEU A 473 16.94 19.91 10.17
CA LEU A 473 16.22 20.41 9.00
C LEU A 473 16.79 19.81 7.69
N THR A 474 18.10 19.54 7.64
CA THR A 474 18.76 19.06 6.42
C THR A 474 18.41 17.63 6.03
N LEU A 475 17.93 16.79 6.97
CA LEU A 475 17.62 15.38 6.71
C LEU A 475 16.68 15.21 5.51
N GLN A 476 15.67 16.08 5.37
CA GLN A 476 14.69 16.01 4.28
C GLN A 476 15.25 16.40 2.92
N SER A 477 16.38 17.11 2.86
CA SER A 477 17.09 17.34 1.59
C SER A 477 17.57 16.02 0.95
N GLY A 478 17.72 14.95 1.74
CA GLY A 478 18.05 13.61 1.26
C GLY A 478 16.98 13.03 0.32
N LEU A 479 15.70 13.34 0.54
CA LEU A 479 14.60 12.84 -0.28
C LEU A 479 14.74 13.30 -1.74
N ARG A 480 15.14 14.55 -1.97
CA ARG A 480 15.39 15.09 -3.31
C ARG A 480 16.45 14.29 -4.07
N HIS A 481 17.53 13.90 -3.38
CA HIS A 481 18.59 13.09 -3.97
C HIS A 481 18.10 11.68 -4.31
N LEU A 482 17.31 11.07 -3.42
CA LEU A 482 16.68 9.77 -3.69
C LEU A 482 15.77 9.83 -4.91
N LEU A 483 14.87 10.84 -4.99
CA LEU A 483 13.98 11.04 -6.14
C LEU A 483 14.77 11.26 -7.44
N GLY A 484 15.89 11.97 -7.39
CA GLY A 484 16.78 12.15 -8.53
C GLY A 484 17.39 10.83 -9.03
N LEU A 485 17.82 9.96 -8.12
CA LEU A 485 18.41 8.65 -8.43
C LEU A 485 17.37 7.65 -8.97
N THR A 486 16.14 7.69 -8.45
CA THR A 486 15.09 6.72 -8.77
C THR A 486 14.15 7.17 -9.88
N LYS A 487 14.34 8.37 -10.46
CA LYS A 487 13.53 8.92 -11.55
C LYS A 487 13.15 7.89 -12.64
N PRO A 488 14.03 6.99 -13.10
CA PRO A 488 13.68 5.98 -14.11
C PRO A 488 12.66 4.92 -13.68
N TRP A 489 12.39 4.78 -12.39
CA TRP A 489 11.53 3.74 -11.81
C TRP A 489 10.42 4.30 -10.93
N LEU A 490 10.31 5.63 -10.80
CA LEU A 490 9.37 6.25 -9.88
C LEU A 490 7.91 5.83 -10.16
N TYR A 491 7.57 5.54 -11.42
CA TYR A 491 6.23 5.09 -11.83
C TYR A 491 5.82 3.70 -11.30
N VAL A 492 6.76 2.88 -10.83
CA VAL A 492 6.45 1.59 -10.17
C VAL A 492 6.51 1.67 -8.65
N SER A 493 6.84 2.84 -8.08
CA SER A 493 6.90 3.04 -6.64
C SER A 493 5.50 3.07 -6.03
N MET A 494 5.34 2.52 -4.83
CA MET A 494 4.10 2.69 -4.06
C MET A 494 3.79 4.17 -3.78
N TRP A 495 4.82 5.02 -3.73
CA TRP A 495 4.69 6.45 -3.49
C TRP A 495 4.31 7.27 -4.73
N TRP A 496 4.20 6.63 -5.90
CA TRP A 496 3.94 7.32 -7.17
C TRP A 496 2.74 8.27 -7.09
N GLU A 497 1.57 7.78 -6.65
CA GLU A 497 0.36 8.59 -6.58
C GLU A 497 0.50 9.77 -5.59
N VAL A 498 1.18 9.54 -4.46
CA VAL A 498 1.43 10.58 -3.46
C VAL A 498 2.34 11.66 -4.02
N PHE A 499 3.42 11.27 -4.70
CA PHE A 499 4.35 12.22 -5.32
C PHE A 499 3.72 12.97 -6.50
N MET A 500 2.94 12.30 -7.35
CA MET A 500 2.25 12.96 -8.46
C MET A 500 1.20 13.94 -7.96
N ALA A 501 0.37 13.54 -7.00
CA ALA A 501 -0.63 14.46 -6.46
C ALA A 501 0.03 15.66 -5.77
N SER A 502 1.13 15.44 -5.04
CA SER A 502 1.94 16.53 -4.50
C SER A 502 2.47 17.44 -5.61
N GLN A 503 2.99 16.90 -6.72
CA GLN A 503 3.44 17.71 -7.85
C GLN A 503 2.33 18.55 -8.48
N HIS A 504 1.14 17.98 -8.70
CA HIS A 504 -0.02 18.72 -9.21
C HIS A 504 -0.48 19.83 -8.26
N GLU A 505 -0.54 19.55 -6.95
CA GLU A 505 -0.84 20.55 -5.92
C GLU A 505 0.24 21.67 -5.84
N ASN A 506 1.44 21.36 -6.34
CA ASN A 506 2.64 22.18 -6.31
C ASN A 506 3.03 22.71 -7.70
N GLN A 507 2.14 22.71 -8.68
CA GLN A 507 2.47 23.12 -10.06
C GLN A 507 3.00 24.55 -10.13
N ALA A 508 2.55 25.44 -9.25
CA ALA A 508 3.07 26.80 -9.09
C ALA A 508 4.58 26.86 -8.71
N PHE A 509 5.17 25.75 -8.26
CA PHE A 509 6.60 25.61 -8.01
C PHE A 509 7.41 25.17 -9.22
N GLU A 510 6.78 24.59 -10.24
CA GLU A 510 7.51 24.07 -11.41
C GLU A 510 7.67 25.13 -12.49
N ASP A 511 6.71 26.05 -12.62
CA ASP A 511 6.76 27.22 -13.52
C ASP A 511 6.51 28.54 -12.76
N PRO A 512 7.48 29.02 -11.96
CA PRO A 512 7.26 30.22 -11.16
C PRO A 512 7.27 31.50 -12.02
N PRO A 513 6.39 32.47 -11.74
CA PRO A 513 6.44 33.78 -12.41
C PRO A 513 7.78 34.46 -12.12
N PRO A 514 8.34 35.28 -13.02
CA PRO A 514 9.64 35.92 -12.81
C PRO A 514 9.59 37.00 -11.71
N GLY A 515 10.72 37.21 -11.03
CA GLY A 515 10.88 38.32 -10.08
C GLY A 515 9.94 38.25 -8.87
N ARG A 516 9.40 39.41 -8.50
CA ARG A 516 8.63 39.68 -7.27
C ARG A 516 7.14 39.31 -7.35
N GLU A 517 6.64 38.92 -8.51
CA GLU A 517 5.21 38.65 -8.71
C GLU A 517 4.69 37.56 -7.75
N GLY A 518 3.61 37.87 -7.02
CA GLY A 518 2.97 36.96 -6.07
C GLY A 518 3.68 36.82 -4.71
N LEU A 519 4.75 37.57 -4.46
CA LEU A 519 5.47 37.55 -3.18
C LEU A 519 4.90 38.53 -2.16
N HIS A 520 5.04 38.20 -0.87
CA HIS A 520 4.74 39.16 0.20
C HIS A 520 5.66 40.39 0.10
N PRO A 521 5.12 41.62 -0.01
CA PRO A 521 5.92 42.81 -0.32
C PRO A 521 7.08 43.03 0.64
N GLU A 522 6.84 43.08 1.95
CA GLU A 522 7.89 43.38 2.93
C GLU A 522 8.96 42.27 3.01
N LEU A 523 8.59 41.02 2.74
CA LEU A 523 9.53 39.90 2.73
C LEU A 523 10.39 39.92 1.47
N ALA A 524 9.84 40.34 0.33
CA ALA A 524 10.61 40.54 -0.89
C ALA A 524 11.60 41.71 -0.73
N ASP A 525 11.21 42.80 -0.06
CA ASP A 525 12.08 43.96 0.17
C ASP A 525 13.29 43.63 1.04
N ILE A 526 13.10 42.91 2.15
CA ILE A 526 14.22 42.51 3.01
C ILE A 526 15.15 41.50 2.31
N CYS A 527 14.61 40.69 1.40
CA CYS A 527 15.40 39.75 0.61
C CYS A 527 16.10 40.41 -0.60
N GLY A 528 15.86 41.71 -0.86
CA GLY A 528 16.41 42.40 -2.02
C GLY A 528 15.91 41.82 -3.35
N ILE A 529 14.63 41.44 -3.42
CA ILE A 529 14.02 40.84 -4.60
C ILE A 529 13.22 41.90 -5.36
N ASP A 530 13.55 42.07 -6.63
CA ASP A 530 12.86 42.92 -7.59
C ASP A 530 12.28 42.10 -8.76
N ASP A 531 11.67 42.80 -9.73
CA ASP A 531 11.03 42.18 -10.90
C ASP A 531 12.03 41.50 -11.85
N THR A 532 13.33 41.80 -11.73
CA THR A 532 14.40 41.23 -12.56
C THR A 532 15.11 40.05 -11.90
N THR A 533 14.82 39.81 -10.63
CA THR A 533 15.51 38.83 -9.81
C THR A 533 15.17 37.40 -10.26
N THR A 534 16.19 36.58 -10.44
CA THR A 534 16.10 35.15 -10.78
C THR A 534 16.58 34.26 -9.64
N GLU A 535 16.24 32.97 -9.67
CA GLU A 535 16.65 31.99 -8.65
C GLU A 535 18.17 31.77 -8.62
N GLU A 536 18.85 32.07 -9.72
CA GLU A 536 20.31 31.99 -9.86
C GLU A 536 20.98 33.23 -9.24
N SER A 537 20.33 34.39 -9.33
CA SER A 537 20.86 35.66 -8.82
C SER A 537 20.67 35.84 -7.31
N ASN A 538 19.56 35.33 -6.75
CA ASN A 538 19.19 35.57 -5.36
C ASN A 538 18.75 34.26 -4.66
N PRO A 539 19.44 33.83 -3.59
CA PRO A 539 19.17 32.56 -2.91
C PRO A 539 17.85 32.54 -2.12
N TYR A 540 17.22 33.69 -1.87
CA TYR A 540 15.98 33.80 -1.09
C TYR A 540 14.71 33.63 -1.93
N LEU A 541 14.81 33.78 -3.26
CA LEU A 541 13.65 33.82 -4.15
C LEU A 541 12.82 32.54 -4.10
N ALA A 542 13.45 31.38 -4.31
CA ALA A 542 12.76 30.09 -4.27
C ALA A 542 12.12 29.83 -2.89
N PRO A 543 12.84 29.91 -1.75
CA PRO A 543 12.24 29.77 -0.43
C PRO A 543 11.07 30.74 -0.16
N LEU A 544 11.18 32.00 -0.57
CA LEU A 544 10.12 32.99 -0.34
C LEU A 544 8.87 32.73 -1.19
N ARG A 545 9.03 32.21 -2.41
CA ARG A 545 7.89 31.74 -3.23
C ARG A 545 7.15 30.60 -2.53
N MET A 546 7.90 29.63 -2.01
CA MET A 546 7.35 28.54 -1.20
C MET A 546 6.61 29.04 0.02
N LEU A 547 7.19 29.97 0.74
CA LEU A 547 6.55 30.58 1.89
C LEU A 547 5.25 31.32 1.51
N SER A 548 5.26 32.09 0.42
CA SER A 548 4.11 32.88 -0.04
C SER A 548 2.91 32.00 -0.40
N LEU A 549 3.15 30.84 -1.01
CA LEU A 549 2.10 29.85 -1.29
C LEU A 549 1.59 29.15 -0.02
N LEU A 550 2.47 28.93 0.97
CA LEU A 550 2.07 28.37 2.27
C LEU A 550 1.21 29.34 3.08
N LEU A 551 1.42 30.66 2.95
CA LEU A 551 0.58 31.67 3.62
C LEU A 551 -0.89 31.61 3.18
N GLN A 552 -1.15 31.13 1.96
CA GLN A 552 -2.50 30.96 1.41
C GLN A 552 -3.13 29.58 1.74
N ALA A 553 -2.34 28.65 2.29
CA ALA A 553 -2.80 27.29 2.55
C ALA A 553 -3.58 27.18 3.88
N GLU A 554 -4.53 26.24 3.94
CA GLU A 554 -5.22 25.89 5.18
C GLU A 554 -4.21 25.38 6.21
N ARG A 555 -4.22 25.96 7.41
CA ARG A 555 -3.33 25.60 8.53
C ARG A 555 -3.84 24.34 9.23
N SER A 556 -3.64 23.19 8.60
CA SER A 556 -4.04 21.90 9.18
C SER A 556 -3.16 20.76 8.68
N ILE A 557 -3.24 19.60 9.35
CA ILE A 557 -2.53 18.37 8.94
C ILE A 557 -2.90 17.93 7.51
N LYS A 558 -4.03 18.39 6.96
CA LYS A 558 -4.42 18.11 5.57
C LYS A 558 -3.46 18.74 4.57
N SER A 559 -2.97 19.95 4.87
CA SER A 559 -2.00 20.68 4.07
C SER A 559 -0.55 20.32 4.41
N PHE A 560 -0.31 19.34 5.28
CA PHE A 560 1.01 18.99 5.79
C PHE A 560 2.04 18.69 4.69
N SER A 561 1.61 18.05 3.59
CA SER A 561 2.45 17.78 2.42
C SER A 561 3.10 19.04 1.83
N LYS A 562 2.39 20.18 1.87
CA LYS A 562 2.91 21.47 1.39
C LYS A 562 4.01 21.98 2.32
N TYR A 563 3.81 21.90 3.64
CA TYR A 563 4.81 22.30 4.64
C TYR A 563 6.07 21.45 4.59
N THR A 564 5.93 20.13 4.40
CA THR A 564 7.09 19.22 4.25
C THR A 564 7.86 19.46 2.94
N THR A 565 7.17 19.92 1.90
CA THR A 565 7.81 20.22 0.61
C THR A 565 8.81 21.36 0.74
N PHE A 566 8.54 22.36 1.58
CA PHE A 566 9.46 23.47 1.88
C PHE A 566 10.87 22.97 2.23
N MET A 567 11.00 22.19 3.30
CA MET A 567 12.29 21.69 3.76
C MET A 567 12.97 20.74 2.76
N GLY A 568 12.22 19.94 2.00
CA GLY A 568 12.77 19.02 0.99
C GLY A 568 13.33 19.72 -0.26
N ARG A 569 12.92 20.96 -0.55
CA ARG A 569 13.33 21.70 -1.76
C ARG A 569 14.38 22.78 -1.51
N LEU A 570 14.70 23.10 -0.25
CA LEU A 570 15.73 24.10 0.08
C LEU A 570 17.08 23.79 -0.58
N LEU A 571 17.64 24.78 -1.28
CA LEU A 571 18.89 24.67 -2.03
C LEU A 571 20.12 24.98 -1.16
N PRO A 572 21.31 24.42 -1.49
CA PRO A 572 22.56 24.68 -0.76
C PRO A 572 22.91 26.17 -0.59
N SER A 573 22.53 27.00 -1.56
CA SER A 573 22.74 28.45 -1.51
C SER A 573 21.99 29.12 -0.37
N PHE A 574 20.74 28.72 -0.11
CA PHE A 574 19.95 29.21 1.01
C PHE A 574 20.46 28.65 2.35
N TRP A 575 20.84 27.38 2.39
CA TRP A 575 21.48 26.77 3.56
C TRP A 575 22.73 27.52 4.02
N ALA A 576 23.54 27.99 3.07
CA ALA A 576 24.71 28.79 3.37
C ALA A 576 24.35 30.14 4.04
N GLN A 577 23.19 30.73 3.73
CA GLN A 577 22.73 31.95 4.39
C GLN A 577 22.20 31.68 5.80
N LEU A 578 21.47 30.58 6.00
CA LEU A 578 21.08 30.13 7.35
C LEU A 578 22.29 29.85 8.24
N ALA A 579 23.33 29.17 7.70
CA ALA A 579 24.56 28.90 8.41
C ALA A 579 25.33 30.19 8.77
N LYS A 580 25.22 31.23 7.93
CA LYS A 580 25.76 32.57 8.21
C LYS A 580 24.89 33.40 9.18
N LYS A 581 23.74 32.88 9.60
CA LYS A 581 22.78 33.59 10.47
C LYS A 581 22.31 34.91 9.83
N ASP A 582 22.17 34.89 8.50
CA ASP A 582 21.77 36.05 7.72
C ASP A 582 20.30 36.43 8.01
N PRO A 583 19.99 37.70 8.37
CA PRO A 583 18.67 38.08 8.84
C PRO A 583 17.50 37.76 7.88
N PRO A 584 17.57 38.05 6.57
CA PRO A 584 16.53 37.65 5.61
C PRO A 584 16.25 36.13 5.63
N ALA A 585 17.30 35.31 5.69
CA ALA A 585 17.17 33.85 5.75
C ALA A 585 16.47 33.40 7.04
N LEU A 586 16.86 34.00 8.17
CA LEU A 586 16.26 33.71 9.48
C LEU A 586 14.79 34.14 9.54
N ILE A 587 14.42 35.27 8.94
CA ILE A 587 13.03 35.72 8.84
C ILE A 587 12.19 34.71 8.05
N ILE A 588 12.63 34.31 6.85
CA ILE A 588 11.93 33.29 6.05
C ILE A 588 11.74 32.00 6.86
N LEU A 589 12.79 31.55 7.55
CA LEU A 589 12.73 30.34 8.37
C LEU A 589 11.75 30.50 9.55
N SER A 590 11.79 31.64 10.27
CA SER A 590 10.90 31.91 11.41
C SER A 590 9.42 31.93 11.01
N TRP A 591 9.09 32.49 9.84
CA TRP A 591 7.74 32.48 9.29
C TRP A 591 7.29 31.06 8.95
N TRP A 592 8.15 30.25 8.32
CA TRP A 592 7.84 28.86 8.06
C TRP A 592 7.63 28.07 9.35
N LEU A 593 8.48 28.29 10.37
CA LEU A 593 8.33 27.69 11.70
C LEU A 593 7.00 28.08 12.34
N ALA A 594 6.65 29.37 12.36
CA ALA A 594 5.38 29.85 12.91
C ALA A 594 4.17 29.20 12.22
N MET A 595 4.21 29.06 10.89
CA MET A 595 3.15 28.36 10.18
C MET A 595 3.11 26.85 10.51
N LEU A 596 4.27 26.21 10.69
CA LEU A 596 4.33 24.81 11.09
C LEU A 596 3.79 24.58 12.52
N ASP A 597 4.02 25.53 13.44
CA ASP A 597 3.43 25.47 14.80
C ASP A 597 1.89 25.52 14.74
N SER A 598 1.35 26.30 13.81
CA SER A 598 -0.10 26.41 13.61
C SER A 598 -0.74 25.08 13.19
N CYS A 599 0.03 24.13 12.63
CA CYS A 599 -0.45 22.79 12.28
C CYS A 599 -0.54 21.84 13.50
N LYS A 600 -0.03 22.23 14.67
CA LYS A 600 -0.07 21.47 15.94
C LYS A 600 0.44 20.03 15.81
N CYS A 601 1.58 19.88 15.13
CA CYS A 601 2.27 18.61 15.00
C CYS A 601 2.99 18.24 16.31
N TRP A 602 2.48 17.24 17.04
CA TRP A 602 3.01 16.82 18.35
C TRP A 602 4.52 16.49 18.37
N TRP A 603 5.06 16.03 17.25
CA TRP A 603 6.47 15.63 17.12
C TRP A 603 7.41 16.81 16.79
N ALA A 604 6.87 17.95 16.36
CA ALA A 604 7.64 19.13 15.98
C ALA A 604 7.43 20.34 16.90
N GLU A 605 6.32 20.40 17.65
CA GLU A 605 5.89 21.58 18.42
C GLU A 605 7.01 22.19 19.26
N THR A 606 7.66 21.40 20.12
CA THR A 606 8.71 21.89 21.02
C THR A 606 9.90 22.48 20.25
N ARG A 607 10.30 21.82 19.16
CA ARG A 607 11.41 22.28 18.31
C ARG A 607 11.05 23.56 17.60
N VAL A 608 9.89 23.59 16.95
CA VAL A 608 9.44 24.71 16.15
C VAL A 608 9.30 25.96 17.02
N ARG A 609 8.66 25.85 18.19
CA ARG A 609 8.54 26.97 19.13
C ARG A 609 9.90 27.42 19.68
N SER A 610 10.78 26.47 20.02
CA SER A 610 12.11 26.78 20.55
C SER A 610 12.99 27.51 19.53
N GLU A 611 13.01 27.05 18.28
CA GLU A 611 13.80 27.66 17.21
C GLU A 611 13.21 28.98 16.73
N CYS A 612 11.87 29.09 16.67
CA CYS A 612 11.19 30.35 16.35
C CYS A 612 11.49 31.43 17.41
N ALA A 613 11.38 31.09 18.69
CA ALA A 613 11.73 32.00 19.79
C ALA A 613 13.22 32.37 19.76
N ALA A 614 14.12 31.43 19.44
CA ALA A 614 15.55 31.72 19.35
C ALA A 614 15.88 32.72 18.24
N ILE A 615 15.21 32.61 17.08
CA ILE A 615 15.35 33.59 15.99
C ILE A 615 14.84 34.95 16.42
N CYS A 616 13.70 35.02 17.12
CA CYS A 616 13.18 36.27 17.67
C CYS A 616 14.18 36.91 18.64
N MET A 617 14.70 36.14 19.61
CA MET A 617 15.75 36.59 20.53
C MET A 617 17.02 37.08 19.82
N TYR A 618 17.41 36.42 18.73
CA TYR A 618 18.62 36.79 17.98
C TYR A 618 18.46 38.10 17.19
N LEU A 619 17.25 38.37 16.67
CA LEU A 619 16.98 39.50 15.79
C LEU A 619 16.26 40.68 16.48
N GLU A 620 15.85 40.56 17.74
CA GLU A 620 15.09 41.61 18.45
C GLU A 620 15.83 42.95 18.57
N ASN A 621 17.17 42.92 18.53
CA ASN A 621 18.03 44.09 18.62
C ASN A 621 18.52 44.57 17.24
N SER A 622 17.85 44.17 16.16
CA SER A 622 18.21 44.60 14.81
C SER A 622 17.97 46.10 14.62
N GLU A 623 18.91 46.78 13.97
CA GLU A 623 18.78 48.19 13.62
C GLU A 623 17.79 48.43 12.45
N ASP A 624 17.40 47.39 11.71
CA ASP A 624 16.44 47.51 10.60
C ASP A 624 15.00 47.42 11.14
N PRO A 625 14.20 48.50 11.06
CA PRO A 625 12.82 48.49 11.55
C PRO A 625 11.91 47.53 10.78
N ARG A 626 12.29 47.13 9.55
CA ARG A 626 11.54 46.11 8.78
C ARG A 626 11.68 44.73 9.40
N ILE A 627 12.86 44.41 9.95
CA ILE A 627 13.11 43.14 10.65
C ILE A 627 12.19 43.05 11.86
N LEU A 628 12.13 44.10 12.67
CA LEU A 628 11.33 44.12 13.89
C LEU A 628 9.84 43.88 13.62
N ARG A 629 9.27 44.55 12.61
CA ARG A 629 7.87 44.32 12.19
C ARG A 629 7.64 42.90 11.68
N LEU A 630 8.55 42.38 10.86
CA LEU A 630 8.44 41.02 10.32
C LEU A 630 8.62 39.93 11.39
N LEU A 631 9.16 40.26 12.56
CA LEU A 631 9.25 39.35 13.71
C LEU A 631 7.98 39.28 14.54
N GLU A 632 7.05 40.22 14.42
CA GLU A 632 5.82 40.26 15.23
C GLU A 632 4.99 38.98 15.06
N PHE A 633 4.75 38.55 13.82
CA PHE A 633 3.98 37.32 13.54
C PHE A 633 4.65 36.06 14.12
N PRO A 634 5.95 35.78 13.85
CA PRO A 634 6.63 34.65 14.49
C PRO A 634 6.65 34.72 16.02
N ALA A 635 6.87 35.91 16.59
CA ALA A 635 6.93 36.12 18.03
C ALA A 635 5.58 35.85 18.70
N GLU A 636 4.48 36.36 18.13
CA GLU A 636 3.11 36.09 18.58
C GLU A 636 2.81 34.59 18.61
N VAL A 637 3.11 33.88 17.52
CA VAL A 637 2.80 32.44 17.41
C VAL A 637 3.61 31.59 18.39
N CYS A 638 4.91 31.87 18.55
CA CYS A 638 5.73 31.09 19.47
C CYS A 638 5.53 31.47 20.95
N GLY A 639 4.93 32.64 21.21
CA GLY A 639 4.72 33.21 22.54
C GLY A 639 5.92 33.98 23.08
N TYR A 640 6.74 34.54 22.19
CA TYR A 640 7.86 35.42 22.55
C TYR A 640 7.38 36.87 22.61
N LEU A 641 7.74 37.61 23.67
CA LEU A 641 7.43 39.03 23.79
C LEU A 641 8.63 39.85 23.32
N LEU A 642 8.48 40.56 22.20
CA LEU A 642 9.49 41.47 21.67
C LEU A 642 9.59 42.72 22.57
N GLY A 643 10.81 43.17 22.86
CA GLY A 643 11.04 44.33 23.74
C GLY A 643 10.30 45.60 23.30
N HIS A 644 10.29 45.91 22.00
CA HIS A 644 9.58 47.08 21.48
C HIS A 644 8.05 46.98 21.62
N VAL A 645 7.49 45.77 21.61
CA VAL A 645 6.05 45.55 21.87
C VAL A 645 5.74 45.76 23.34
N GLN A 646 6.63 45.35 24.24
CA GLN A 646 6.52 45.61 25.66
C GLN A 646 6.58 47.11 25.96
N GLU A 647 7.54 47.83 25.38
CA GLU A 647 7.66 49.29 25.53
C GLU A 647 6.40 50.03 25.05
N CYS A 648 5.84 49.64 23.89
CA CYS A 648 4.56 50.18 23.40
C CYS A 648 3.39 49.89 24.36
N ALA A 649 3.29 48.67 24.90
CA ALA A 649 2.24 48.31 25.84
C ALA A 649 2.35 49.06 27.18
N GLU A 650 3.58 49.31 27.66
CA GLU A 650 3.84 50.13 28.86
C GLU A 650 3.47 51.61 28.63
N MET A 651 3.60 52.12 27.40
CA MET A 651 3.14 53.47 27.02
C MET A 651 1.62 53.58 26.88
N GLU A 652 0.90 52.49 26.62
CA GLU A 652 -0.56 52.45 26.46
C GLU A 652 -1.36 52.20 27.75
N VAL A 653 -0.70 52.00 28.91
CA VAL A 653 -1.41 51.87 30.20
C VAL A 653 -2.20 53.16 30.49
N PRO A 654 -3.54 53.10 30.66
CA PRO A 654 -4.32 54.30 30.93
C PRO A 654 -3.94 54.87 32.30
N LEU A 655 -3.53 56.14 32.31
CA LEU A 655 -3.52 56.98 33.51
C LEU A 655 -4.84 56.76 34.25
N ILE A 656 -4.76 56.14 35.44
CA ILE A 656 -5.89 55.99 36.36
C ILE A 656 -6.48 57.38 36.57
N VAL A 657 -7.65 57.65 35.98
CA VAL A 657 -8.42 58.86 36.25
C VAL A 657 -8.90 58.73 37.70
N PRO A 658 -8.55 59.65 38.61
CA PRO A 658 -9.03 59.58 39.98
C PRO A 658 -10.55 59.75 39.96
N TYR A 659 -11.24 58.78 40.57
CA TYR A 659 -12.68 58.79 40.74
C TYR A 659 -13.07 59.99 41.64
N GLU A 660 -13.69 61.04 41.08
CA GLU A 660 -14.33 62.07 41.90
C GLU A 660 -15.63 61.51 42.49
N PRO A 661 -15.81 61.55 43.82
CA PRO A 661 -17.04 61.08 44.43
C PRO A 661 -18.14 62.12 44.24
N VAL A 662 -19.21 61.73 43.54
CA VAL A 662 -20.45 62.50 43.45
C VAL A 662 -21.06 62.59 44.85
N SER A 663 -21.15 63.80 45.39
CA SER A 663 -21.84 64.11 46.64
C SER A 663 -23.28 64.55 46.33
N TRP A 664 -24.21 64.08 47.17
CA TRP A 664 -25.57 64.59 47.29
C TRP A 664 -25.59 65.91 48.04
#